data_AF-Q0DM09-F1
#
_entry.id   AF-Q0DM09-F1
#
_cell.length_a   1.000
_cell.length_b   1.000
_cell.length_c   1.000
_cell.angle_alpha   90.00
_cell.angle_beta   90.00
_cell.angle_gamma   90.00
#
_symmetry.space_group_name_H-M   'P 1'
#
loop_
_entity.id
_entity.type
_entity.pdbx_description
1 polymer ?
#
loop_
_entity_poly.entity_id
_entity_poly.type
_entity_poly.pdbx_seq_one_letter_code
_entity_poly.pdbx_strand_id
1 'polypeptide(L)'
;MAKVFPIESSVPLQVPPTTVSVPRKNVASSPVLEVAPNPDNEMTEEERKLYRKVDVARIKYLRLIHRLGYDTEHHIAIQVLYRLSLVEGFRRIKVANHSSELESAWKKALQLEAEGTEDLEFSCNVLVLGKTGVGKSATINSIFGEDKSKTSAFLPATTAVKEISGVVGGVKFRVVDTPGLGTTHMDEKSNRKVLNSVKKYIKRCPPDVVLYVDRIDTQRQDANNLSLLQCITSVLGSSIWSKTIITLTHSAAAPPEGPSGIPLNYEMFVTQRTHAIQQSIRQATNDPRFENTSALVENHHLCRRNTEGEKVLPNGLIWRRLLLLLCYSVKTVETNSLSARVASPANLFSLRFRMPPLPHFLSSLLQSREHPRCAADQDVGDIDPDELINEDEEDDYDQLPPFKPLSKSQVAKLSKEQQKLYFDEYDYRTKLLEKKQLKEQLRRLKEMKIEGNNHDVLGDNDNPDDEYETERSVMPDWALPSSFDSDDPAYRYRCLDPKPNFLVRAITNPDGWDHDCGFDGVSLQYSLDAANAFPASLWVQVNKDKRESTIHLVSSISAKHRENVSSLAGFDIQTIMDQLAYTLRGESKFKNSKKNTTTGGLSMTFLGDTMVTGAKFEDKLSVGDRLTLLANTGAVSIRGDTAYGVNMEATLREKDYLMGQDLAILGASLVRWHKEWSMAAKLDSQFSMGRASNVAVHVDLTNKLTGRVSIKANTSEQLKIALLGVCSMTMYLWNRMHPFIDRNY
;
A
#
# COMPACT_ATOMS: atom_id res chain seq x y z
N MET A 1 62.27 -11.11 19.28
CA MET A 1 62.61 -9.88 20.06
C MET A 1 61.30 -9.21 20.50
N ALA A 2 61.31 -8.50 21.65
CA ALA A 2 60.27 -7.64 22.29
C ALA A 2 58.76 -7.87 21.95
N LYS A 3 57.85 -8.23 22.88
CA LYS A 3 57.35 -7.59 24.14
C LYS A 3 56.50 -6.31 23.92
N VAL A 4 55.17 -6.35 24.24
CA VAL A 4 54.48 -5.76 25.44
C VAL A 4 53.97 -4.31 25.18
N PHE A 5 52.77 -3.81 25.53
CA PHE A 5 51.57 -4.24 26.33
C PHE A 5 50.25 -3.76 25.65
N PRO A 6 49.03 -4.15 26.11
CA PRO A 6 47.75 -3.51 25.74
C PRO A 6 47.42 -2.29 26.61
N ILE A 7 46.50 -1.43 26.16
CA ILE A 7 45.95 -0.30 26.94
C ILE A 7 44.49 -0.60 27.30
N GLU A 8 44.20 -0.66 28.60
CA GLU A 8 42.84 -0.56 29.13
C GLU A 8 42.45 0.92 29.25
N SER A 9 41.24 1.28 28.83
CA SER A 9 40.63 2.57 29.16
C SER A 9 39.21 2.35 29.69
N SER A 10 39.10 2.30 31.02
CA SER A 10 37.83 2.15 31.73
C SER A 10 37.05 3.47 31.76
N VAL A 11 36.00 3.59 30.96
CA VAL A 11 34.94 4.61 31.14
C VAL A 11 33.57 3.94 30.89
N PRO A 12 32.63 3.98 31.85
CA PRO A 12 31.31 3.38 31.67
C PRO A 12 30.40 4.27 30.82
N LEU A 13 29.87 3.73 29.72
CA LEU A 13 28.81 4.38 28.94
C LEU A 13 27.43 3.97 29.45
N GLN A 14 26.53 4.96 29.50
CA GLN A 14 25.36 4.96 30.38
C GLN A 14 24.22 4.06 29.90
N VAL A 15 23.50 3.50 30.88
CA VAL A 15 22.22 2.82 30.68
C VAL A 15 21.18 3.85 30.18
N PRO A 16 20.44 3.60 29.10
CA PRO A 16 19.33 4.49 28.70
C PRO A 16 18.25 4.47 29.81
N PRO A 17 17.67 5.64 30.15
CA PRO A 17 16.88 5.76 31.37
C PRO A 17 15.61 4.91 31.32
N THR A 18 15.42 4.11 32.37
CA THR A 18 14.15 3.51 32.74
C THR A 18 13.04 4.55 32.65
N THR A 19 12.05 4.36 31.78
CA THR A 19 10.89 5.26 31.69
C THR A 19 10.12 5.21 33.00
N VAL A 20 10.31 6.26 33.81
CA VAL A 20 9.73 6.43 35.13
C VAL A 20 8.20 6.35 35.05
N SER A 21 7.63 5.57 35.96
CA SER A 21 6.19 5.52 36.20
C SER A 21 5.64 6.92 36.50
N VAL A 22 4.82 7.47 35.59
CA VAL A 22 4.14 8.75 35.82
C VAL A 22 3.18 8.62 37.00
N PRO A 23 3.28 9.45 38.06
CA PRO A 23 2.36 9.38 39.18
C PRO A 23 0.95 9.79 38.72
N ARG A 24 -0.06 9.02 39.15
CA ARG A 24 -1.48 9.33 38.92
C ARG A 24 -1.79 10.75 39.40
N LYS A 25 -2.12 11.65 38.48
CA LYS A 25 -2.80 12.91 38.83
C LYS A 25 -4.23 12.57 39.27
N ASN A 26 -4.57 12.94 40.49
CA ASN A 26 -5.97 12.99 40.93
C ASN A 26 -6.73 14.00 40.06
N VAL A 27 -7.76 13.54 39.37
CA VAL A 27 -8.75 14.39 38.70
C VAL A 27 -10.12 14.01 39.26
N ALA A 28 -10.95 15.03 39.52
CA ALA A 28 -12.14 14.92 40.35
C ALA A 28 -13.28 14.08 39.72
N SER A 29 -14.07 13.46 40.60
CA SER A 29 -15.48 13.09 40.44
C SER A 29 -15.98 12.82 39.01
N SER A 30 -15.84 11.57 38.56
CA SER A 30 -16.71 11.02 37.53
C SER A 30 -18.17 11.00 37.99
N PRO A 31 -19.16 11.22 37.11
CA PRO A 31 -20.57 11.16 37.47
C PRO A 31 -20.95 9.73 37.90
N VAL A 32 -21.96 9.63 38.77
CA VAL A 32 -22.53 8.35 39.21
C VAL A 32 -23.12 7.64 37.99
N LEU A 33 -22.47 6.57 37.55
CA LEU A 33 -23.04 5.65 36.56
C LEU A 33 -24.11 4.81 37.25
N GLU A 34 -25.32 4.85 36.70
CA GLU A 34 -26.41 3.98 37.12
C GLU A 34 -25.98 2.51 37.03
N VAL A 35 -26.35 1.72 38.04
CA VAL A 35 -26.09 0.29 38.07
C VAL A 35 -26.96 -0.38 37.02
N ALA A 36 -26.38 -0.66 35.84
CA ALA A 36 -27.00 -1.52 34.84
C ALA A 36 -27.29 -2.91 35.47
N PRO A 37 -28.46 -3.52 35.18
CA PRO A 37 -28.83 -4.80 35.79
C PRO A 37 -27.87 -5.93 35.40
N ASN A 38 -27.69 -6.89 36.32
CA ASN A 38 -26.77 -8.01 36.14
C ASN A 38 -27.02 -8.76 34.81
N PRO A 39 -26.00 -8.97 33.96
CA PRO A 39 -26.14 -9.60 32.65
C PRO A 39 -26.44 -11.11 32.72
N ASP A 40 -26.47 -11.70 33.92
CA ASP A 40 -26.75 -13.12 34.11
C ASP A 40 -28.21 -13.49 33.81
N ASN A 41 -29.16 -12.55 33.89
CA ASN A 41 -30.59 -12.84 33.76
C ASN A 41 -31.10 -12.98 32.31
N GLU A 42 -30.35 -12.55 31.29
CA GLU A 42 -30.79 -12.63 29.87
C GLU A 42 -30.14 -13.79 29.08
N MET A 43 -29.14 -14.49 29.65
CA MET A 43 -28.44 -15.57 28.94
C MET A 43 -29.20 -16.90 28.94
N THR A 44 -29.33 -17.52 27.77
CA THR A 44 -29.74 -18.91 27.62
C THR A 44 -28.71 -19.87 28.23
N GLU A 45 -29.15 -21.07 28.61
CA GLU A 45 -28.30 -22.04 29.31
C GLU A 45 -27.10 -22.50 28.46
N GLU A 46 -27.28 -22.65 27.14
CA GLU A 46 -26.18 -22.99 26.21
C GLU A 46 -25.17 -21.84 26.05
N GLU A 47 -25.58 -20.57 26.12
CA GLU A 47 -24.65 -19.43 26.14
C GLU A 47 -23.82 -19.41 27.42
N ARG A 48 -24.44 -19.62 28.59
CA ARG A 48 -23.72 -19.71 29.87
C ARG A 48 -22.70 -20.85 29.86
N LYS A 49 -23.04 -21.98 29.23
CA LYS A 49 -22.19 -23.17 29.08
C LYS A 49 -21.03 -22.94 28.09
N LEU A 50 -21.27 -22.22 26.99
CA LEU A 50 -20.21 -21.80 26.07
C LEU A 50 -19.26 -20.80 26.74
N TYR A 51 -19.80 -19.78 27.40
CA TYR A 51 -19.04 -18.76 28.14
C TYR A 51 -18.11 -19.42 29.17
N ARG A 52 -18.62 -20.32 30.01
CA ARG A 52 -17.79 -21.08 30.99
C ARG A 52 -16.66 -21.87 30.33
N LYS A 53 -16.88 -22.45 29.13
CA LYS A 53 -15.81 -23.16 28.39
C LYS A 53 -14.74 -22.21 27.88
N VAL A 54 -15.11 -21.05 27.34
CA VAL A 54 -14.16 -20.04 26.85
C VAL A 54 -13.38 -19.44 28.02
N ASP A 55 -14.01 -19.17 29.16
CA ASP A 55 -13.34 -18.69 30.38
C ASP A 55 -12.31 -19.70 30.91
N VAL A 56 -12.65 -21.00 30.94
CA VAL A 56 -11.70 -22.06 31.31
C VAL A 56 -10.56 -22.16 30.30
N ALA A 57 -10.83 -22.05 28.99
CA ALA A 57 -9.80 -22.05 27.96
C ALA A 57 -8.86 -20.83 28.06
N ARG A 58 -9.42 -19.64 28.33
CA ARG A 58 -8.71 -18.38 28.58
C ARG A 58 -7.79 -18.53 29.78
N ILE A 59 -8.29 -18.99 30.93
CA ILE A 59 -7.48 -19.19 32.14
C ILE A 59 -6.37 -20.23 31.90
N LYS A 60 -6.69 -21.38 31.29
CA LYS A 60 -5.67 -22.40 30.94
C LYS A 60 -4.58 -21.82 30.02
N TYR A 61 -4.94 -21.01 29.02
CA TYR A 61 -3.99 -20.37 28.10
C TYR A 61 -3.12 -19.31 28.78
N LEU A 62 -3.69 -18.49 29.66
CA LEU A 62 -2.94 -17.51 30.46
C LEU A 62 -1.93 -18.19 31.39
N ARG A 63 -2.30 -19.31 32.02
CA ARG A 63 -1.36 -20.14 32.82
C ARG A 63 -0.20 -20.68 31.96
N LEU A 64 -0.48 -21.13 30.73
CA LEU A 64 0.55 -21.60 29.79
C LEU A 64 1.52 -20.48 29.38
N ILE A 65 1.02 -19.27 29.11
CA ILE A 65 1.82 -18.08 28.80
C ILE A 65 2.73 -17.73 29.99
N HIS A 66 2.17 -17.68 31.20
CA HIS A 66 2.92 -17.41 32.43
C HIS A 66 4.04 -18.44 32.68
N ARG A 67 3.78 -19.73 32.49
CA ARG A 67 4.80 -20.81 32.59
C ARG A 67 5.93 -20.69 31.57
N LEU A 68 5.75 -19.98 30.46
CA LEU A 68 6.80 -19.67 29.49
C LEU A 68 7.55 -18.37 29.79
N GLY A 69 7.15 -17.63 30.84
CA GLY A 69 7.72 -16.33 31.19
C GLY A 69 7.29 -15.19 30.24
N TYR A 70 6.10 -15.30 29.64
CA TYR A 70 5.47 -14.24 28.86
C TYR A 70 4.32 -13.61 29.66
N ASP A 71 3.87 -12.43 29.21
CA ASP A 71 2.75 -11.67 29.76
C ASP A 71 1.54 -11.66 28.81
N THR A 72 0.51 -10.87 29.14
CA THR A 72 -0.65 -10.63 28.29
C THR A 72 -0.39 -9.64 27.13
N GLU A 73 0.75 -8.95 27.12
CA GLU A 73 1.09 -7.91 26.13
C GLU A 73 1.83 -8.50 24.91
N HIS A 74 2.41 -9.69 25.04
CA HIS A 74 3.02 -10.39 23.92
C HIS A 74 2.04 -10.58 22.75
N HIS A 75 2.43 -10.16 21.54
CA HIS A 75 1.54 -10.05 20.37
C HIS A 75 0.72 -11.33 20.06
N ILE A 76 1.37 -12.50 20.15
CA ILE A 76 0.73 -13.81 19.94
C ILE A 76 -0.33 -14.11 21.02
N ALA A 77 -0.08 -13.70 22.27
CA ALA A 77 -1.05 -13.86 23.36
C ALA A 77 -2.30 -13.01 23.09
N ILE A 78 -2.11 -11.73 22.74
CA ILE A 78 -3.20 -10.81 22.39
C ILE A 78 -4.08 -11.39 21.27
N GLN A 79 -3.47 -11.90 20.19
CA GLN A 79 -4.22 -12.45 19.06
C GLN A 79 -5.08 -13.66 19.43
N VAL A 80 -4.56 -14.59 20.23
CA VAL A 80 -5.34 -15.75 20.71
C VAL A 80 -6.45 -15.33 21.66
N LEU A 81 -6.16 -14.43 22.61
CA LEU A 81 -7.15 -13.91 23.56
C LEU A 81 -8.29 -13.16 22.84
N TYR A 82 -7.97 -12.39 21.80
CA TYR A 82 -8.95 -11.75 20.92
C TYR A 82 -9.77 -12.77 20.11
N ARG A 83 -9.17 -13.87 19.63
CA ARG A 83 -9.93 -14.94 18.97
C ARG A 83 -10.86 -15.66 19.95
N LEU A 84 -10.45 -15.84 21.20
CA LEU A 84 -11.32 -16.38 22.25
C LEU A 84 -12.50 -15.44 22.54
N SER A 85 -12.28 -14.13 22.67
CA SER A 85 -13.39 -13.17 22.87
C SER A 85 -14.30 -13.02 21.65
N LEU A 86 -13.82 -13.25 20.42
CA LEU A 86 -14.69 -13.32 19.24
C LEU A 86 -15.68 -14.50 19.28
N VAL A 87 -15.34 -15.62 19.95
CA VAL A 87 -16.27 -16.75 20.15
C VAL A 87 -17.41 -16.37 21.11
N GLU A 88 -17.15 -15.49 22.07
CA GLU A 88 -18.16 -14.90 22.96
C GLU A 88 -18.96 -13.78 22.26
N GLY A 89 -18.29 -13.02 21.38
CA GLY A 89 -18.80 -11.78 20.78
C GLY A 89 -19.96 -11.93 19.79
N PHE A 90 -20.25 -13.14 19.29
CA PHE A 90 -21.35 -13.34 18.32
C PHE A 90 -22.76 -13.13 18.89
N ARG A 91 -22.93 -12.89 20.20
CA ARG A 91 -24.22 -12.58 20.84
C ARG A 91 -24.22 -11.40 21.82
N ARG A 92 -23.13 -10.65 21.96
CA ARG A 92 -23.07 -9.44 22.81
C ARG A 92 -22.58 -8.20 22.05
N ILE A 93 -23.47 -7.55 21.31
CA ILE A 93 -23.27 -6.15 20.91
C ILE A 93 -23.67 -5.26 22.10
N LYS A 94 -22.76 -5.02 23.06
CA LYS A 94 -22.77 -3.88 24.02
C LYS A 94 -21.54 -3.86 24.97
N VAL A 95 -20.86 -2.70 24.99
CA VAL A 95 -20.12 -2.08 26.12
C VAL A 95 -18.76 -2.67 26.59
N ALA A 96 -17.68 -2.02 26.12
CA ALA A 96 -16.56 -1.40 26.87
C ALA A 96 -15.74 -2.11 27.98
N ASN A 97 -16.04 -3.33 28.46
CA ASN A 97 -15.40 -3.88 29.69
C ASN A 97 -14.38 -5.03 29.52
N HIS A 98 -13.93 -5.34 28.29
CA HIS A 98 -13.04 -6.49 28.04
C HIS A 98 -11.67 -6.47 28.76
N SER A 99 -11.14 -5.30 29.13
CA SER A 99 -9.91 -5.20 29.92
C SER A 99 -10.08 -5.77 31.33
N SER A 100 -11.21 -5.47 31.98
CA SER A 100 -11.55 -5.94 33.33
C SER A 100 -11.75 -7.47 33.37
N GLU A 101 -12.41 -8.02 32.34
CA GLU A 101 -12.61 -9.46 32.19
C GLU A 101 -11.27 -10.20 32.05
N LEU A 102 -10.37 -9.69 31.18
CA LEU A 102 -9.03 -10.26 30.97
C LEU A 102 -8.15 -10.17 32.23
N GLU A 103 -8.14 -9.02 32.92
CA GLU A 103 -7.46 -8.87 34.20
C GLU A 103 -7.96 -9.87 35.26
N SER A 104 -9.27 -10.13 35.31
CA SER A 104 -9.85 -11.10 36.23
C SER A 104 -9.39 -12.54 35.93
N ALA A 105 -9.28 -12.89 34.65
CA ALA A 105 -8.79 -14.19 34.20
C ALA A 105 -7.28 -14.36 34.46
N TRP A 106 -6.49 -13.29 34.29
CA TRP A 106 -5.06 -13.27 34.64
C TRP A 106 -4.83 -13.46 36.14
N LYS A 107 -5.56 -12.74 36.99
CA LYS A 107 -5.48 -12.90 38.46
C LYS A 107 -5.84 -14.33 38.89
N LYS A 108 -6.89 -14.93 38.31
CA LYS A 108 -7.23 -16.36 38.52
C LYS A 108 -6.15 -17.32 38.04
N ALA A 109 -5.53 -17.05 36.89
CA ALA A 109 -4.43 -17.86 36.36
C ALA A 109 -3.22 -17.85 37.31
N LEU A 110 -2.81 -16.67 37.80
CA LEU A 110 -1.73 -16.53 38.78
C LEU A 110 -2.04 -17.23 40.10
N GLN A 111 -3.27 -17.09 40.61
CA GLN A 111 -3.70 -17.77 41.84
C GLN A 111 -3.59 -19.30 41.71
N LEU A 112 -4.06 -19.89 40.60
CA LEU A 112 -4.00 -21.33 40.39
C LEU A 112 -2.56 -21.88 40.23
N GLU A 113 -1.63 -21.06 39.74
CA GLU A 113 -0.20 -21.39 39.75
C GLU A 113 0.40 -21.30 41.16
N ALA A 114 0.02 -20.28 41.95
CA ALA A 114 0.46 -20.13 43.34
C ALA A 114 -0.09 -21.24 44.27
N GLU A 115 -1.28 -21.76 43.99
CA GLU A 115 -1.90 -22.91 44.66
C GLU A 115 -1.25 -24.26 44.29
N GLY A 116 -0.24 -24.28 43.40
CA GLY A 116 0.54 -25.47 43.08
C GLY A 116 -0.18 -26.50 42.21
N THR A 117 -1.24 -26.11 41.48
CA THR A 117 -2.01 -27.04 40.65
C THR A 117 -1.26 -27.41 39.35
N GLU A 118 -0.33 -28.37 39.40
CA GLU A 118 0.52 -28.71 38.24
C GLU A 118 -0.27 -29.18 37.00
N ASP A 119 -1.30 -30.02 37.22
CA ASP A 119 -2.15 -30.62 36.16
C ASP A 119 -3.06 -29.56 35.49
N LEU A 120 -2.62 -29.04 34.35
CA LEU A 120 -3.40 -28.12 33.51
C LEU A 120 -4.56 -28.80 32.73
N GLU A 121 -4.68 -30.13 32.80
CA GLU A 121 -5.54 -30.93 31.92
C GLU A 121 -5.44 -30.44 30.45
N PHE A 122 -4.19 -30.29 30.01
CA PHE A 122 -3.82 -29.81 28.69
C PHE A 122 -2.66 -30.67 28.18
N SER A 123 -2.88 -31.38 27.08
CA SER A 123 -1.87 -32.11 26.32
C SER A 123 -1.66 -31.45 24.96
N CYS A 124 -0.56 -31.74 24.25
CA CYS A 124 -0.35 -31.26 22.88
C CYS A 124 0.18 -32.39 21.98
N ASN A 125 -0.63 -32.76 20.99
CA ASN A 125 -0.32 -33.76 19.98
C ASN A 125 0.29 -33.06 18.75
N VAL A 126 1.59 -33.25 18.53
CA VAL A 126 2.36 -32.57 17.48
C VAL A 126 2.78 -33.57 16.41
N LEU A 127 2.42 -33.32 15.15
CA LEU A 127 2.92 -34.09 14.00
C LEU A 127 4.09 -33.35 13.34
N VAL A 128 5.25 -34.00 13.20
CA VAL A 128 6.41 -33.40 12.53
C VAL A 128 6.52 -33.92 11.10
N LEU A 129 6.51 -33.05 10.10
CA LEU A 129 6.66 -33.36 8.67
C LEU A 129 7.85 -32.59 8.08
N GLY A 130 8.32 -32.99 6.90
CA GLY A 130 9.39 -32.29 6.19
C GLY A 130 10.39 -33.24 5.51
N LYS A 131 11.27 -32.66 4.68
CA LYS A 131 12.26 -33.38 3.87
C LYS A 131 13.23 -34.23 4.72
N THR A 132 13.95 -35.14 4.10
CA THR A 132 15.12 -35.78 4.72
C THR A 132 16.21 -34.74 5.05
N GLY A 133 16.93 -34.90 6.17
CA GLY A 133 18.07 -34.05 6.53
C GLY A 133 17.76 -32.65 7.12
N VAL A 134 16.51 -32.21 7.18
CA VAL A 134 16.12 -30.86 7.70
C VAL A 134 16.07 -30.74 9.23
N GLY A 135 16.54 -31.74 9.97
CA GLY A 135 16.66 -31.67 11.43
C GLY A 135 15.40 -32.00 12.25
N LYS A 136 14.35 -32.61 11.66
CA LYS A 136 13.11 -33.03 12.37
C LYS A 136 13.35 -33.63 13.76
N SER A 137 14.06 -34.76 13.82
CA SER A 137 14.33 -35.49 15.07
C SER A 137 15.19 -34.70 16.05
N ALA A 138 16.07 -33.80 15.58
CA ALA A 138 16.83 -32.90 16.43
C ALA A 138 15.96 -31.79 17.05
N THR A 139 14.97 -31.29 16.31
CA THR A 139 13.94 -30.37 16.83
C THR A 139 13.10 -31.05 17.91
N ILE A 140 12.76 -32.34 17.74
CA ILE A 140 12.04 -33.11 18.78
C ILE A 140 12.86 -33.21 20.06
N ASN A 141 14.15 -33.57 19.97
CA ASN A 141 15.03 -33.63 21.14
C ASN A 141 15.12 -32.26 21.83
N SER A 142 15.25 -31.18 21.07
CA SER A 142 15.32 -29.81 21.60
C SER A 142 13.99 -29.32 22.22
N ILE A 143 12.83 -29.78 21.73
CA ILE A 143 11.52 -29.50 22.35
C ILE A 143 11.47 -30.13 23.76
N PHE A 144 11.82 -31.41 23.88
CA PHE A 144 11.85 -32.10 25.18
C PHE A 144 13.02 -31.62 26.08
N GLY A 145 14.14 -31.20 25.49
CA GLY A 145 15.39 -30.92 26.21
C GLY A 145 16.22 -32.18 26.49
N GLU A 146 15.89 -33.30 25.84
CA GLU A 146 16.42 -34.64 26.09
C GLU A 146 16.57 -35.41 24.76
N ASP A 147 17.59 -36.26 24.63
CA ASP A 147 17.81 -37.04 23.41
C ASP A 147 16.88 -38.27 23.28
N LYS A 148 15.65 -38.03 22.82
CA LYS A 148 14.60 -39.06 22.67
C LYS A 148 14.55 -39.73 21.30
N SER A 149 14.98 -39.05 20.25
CA SER A 149 15.07 -39.60 18.89
C SER A 149 16.52 -39.66 18.41
N LYS A 150 16.86 -40.69 17.63
CA LYS A 150 18.20 -40.85 17.07
C LYS A 150 18.39 -39.89 15.90
N THR A 151 19.47 -39.13 15.91
CA THR A 151 19.88 -38.22 14.83
C THR A 151 21.06 -38.82 14.05
N SER A 152 21.17 -38.46 12.78
CA SER A 152 22.32 -38.81 11.92
C SER A 152 22.46 -37.75 10.83
N ALA A 153 23.70 -37.34 10.54
CA ALA A 153 24.01 -36.36 9.50
C ALA A 153 24.07 -36.99 8.09
N PHE A 154 24.35 -38.30 7.99
CA PHE A 154 24.68 -38.97 6.73
C PHE A 154 23.64 -39.98 6.26
N LEU A 155 22.85 -40.56 7.16
CA LEU A 155 21.88 -41.63 6.85
C LEU A 155 20.50 -41.33 7.43
N PRO A 156 19.40 -41.75 6.77
CA PRO A 156 18.05 -41.60 7.32
C PRO A 156 17.86 -42.36 8.64
N ALA A 157 17.91 -41.66 9.77
CA ALA A 157 17.80 -42.27 11.10
C ALA A 157 16.37 -42.74 11.46
N THR A 158 15.35 -42.09 10.90
CA THR A 158 13.93 -42.40 11.15
C THR A 158 13.33 -43.15 9.96
N THR A 159 13.20 -44.47 10.09
CA THR A 159 12.70 -45.37 9.04
C THR A 159 11.20 -45.68 9.12
N ALA A 160 10.57 -45.42 10.27
CA ALA A 160 9.15 -45.62 10.52
C ALA A 160 8.57 -44.45 11.34
N VAL A 161 7.26 -44.25 11.28
CA VAL A 161 6.55 -43.28 12.12
C VAL A 161 6.63 -43.72 13.58
N LYS A 162 7.10 -42.84 14.47
CA LYS A 162 7.29 -43.13 15.90
C LYS A 162 6.58 -42.09 16.75
N GLU A 163 5.95 -42.53 17.82
CA GLU A 163 5.39 -41.65 18.84
C GLU A 163 6.40 -41.47 19.98
N ILE A 164 6.64 -40.23 20.37
CA ILE A 164 7.53 -39.85 21.47
C ILE A 164 6.70 -39.00 22.44
N SER A 165 6.53 -39.47 23.68
CA SER A 165 5.77 -38.76 24.72
C SER A 165 6.68 -38.24 25.83
N GLY A 166 6.25 -37.17 26.50
CA GLY A 166 6.94 -36.59 27.65
C GLY A 166 6.21 -35.38 28.22
N VAL A 167 6.75 -34.79 29.30
CA VAL A 167 6.23 -33.56 29.90
C VAL A 167 7.21 -32.42 29.64
N VAL A 168 6.70 -31.26 29.21
CA VAL A 168 7.49 -30.04 28.98
C VAL A 168 6.76 -28.88 29.63
N GLY A 169 7.36 -28.19 30.61
CA GLY A 169 6.71 -27.09 31.33
C GLY A 169 5.40 -27.46 32.03
N GLY A 170 5.28 -28.71 32.53
CA GLY A 170 4.04 -29.24 33.11
C GLY A 170 2.94 -29.61 32.09
N VAL A 171 3.24 -29.57 30.78
CA VAL A 171 2.31 -29.96 29.70
C VAL A 171 2.68 -31.33 29.13
N LYS A 172 1.68 -32.20 28.94
CA LYS A 172 1.86 -33.54 28.36
C LYS A 172 1.98 -33.44 26.84
N PHE A 173 3.19 -33.56 26.29
CA PHE A 173 3.46 -33.56 24.85
C PHE A 173 3.50 -34.98 24.29
N ARG A 174 2.89 -35.16 23.11
CA ARG A 174 2.98 -36.36 22.26
C ARG A 174 3.42 -35.91 20.88
N VAL A 175 4.67 -36.21 20.52
CA VAL A 175 5.28 -35.79 19.26
C VAL A 175 5.46 -36.99 18.34
N VAL A 176 4.97 -36.87 17.11
CA VAL A 176 5.03 -37.93 16.09
C VAL A 176 6.20 -37.61 15.16
N ASP A 177 7.30 -38.35 15.33
CA ASP A 177 8.45 -38.31 14.41
C ASP A 177 8.11 -39.12 13.15
N THR A 178 8.41 -38.56 11.98
CA THR A 178 8.14 -39.22 10.69
C THR A 178 9.43 -39.38 9.87
N PRO A 179 9.52 -40.43 9.03
CA PRO A 179 10.55 -40.52 8.02
C PRO A 179 10.62 -39.26 7.16
N GLY A 180 11.83 -38.95 6.68
CA GLY A 180 12.03 -37.86 5.73
C GLY A 180 11.40 -38.17 4.38
N LEU A 181 10.78 -37.14 3.81
CA LEU A 181 10.24 -37.20 2.46
C LEU A 181 11.32 -36.81 1.45
N GLY A 182 11.41 -37.55 0.35
CA GLY A 182 12.28 -37.22 -0.77
C GLY A 182 11.67 -36.13 -1.66
N THR A 183 12.51 -35.40 -2.39
CA THR A 183 12.08 -34.31 -3.28
C THR A 183 12.07 -34.68 -4.76
N THR A 184 12.56 -35.86 -5.15
CA THR A 184 12.55 -36.26 -6.56
C THR A 184 11.22 -36.90 -6.94
N HIS A 185 10.84 -36.85 -8.23
CA HIS A 185 9.66 -37.57 -8.72
C HIS A 185 9.74 -39.09 -8.49
N MET A 186 10.97 -39.66 -8.45
CA MET A 186 11.18 -41.08 -8.13
C MET A 186 10.78 -41.41 -6.68
N ASP A 187 10.86 -40.44 -5.78
CA ASP A 187 10.49 -40.61 -4.36
C ASP A 187 8.97 -40.63 -4.15
N GLU A 188 8.14 -40.19 -5.10
CA GLU A 188 6.69 -40.01 -4.89
C GLU A 188 6.00 -41.28 -4.39
N LYS A 189 6.35 -42.45 -4.95
CA LYS A 189 5.82 -43.76 -4.53
C LYS A 189 6.26 -44.11 -3.09
N SER A 190 7.43 -43.66 -2.65
CA SER A 190 7.94 -43.85 -1.28
C SER A 190 7.27 -42.87 -0.32
N ASN A 191 7.25 -41.57 -0.67
CA ASN A 191 6.55 -40.50 0.04
C ASN A 191 5.09 -40.87 0.30
N ARG A 192 4.37 -41.36 -0.71
CA ARG A 192 2.98 -41.79 -0.57
C ARG A 192 2.81 -43.00 0.36
N LYS A 193 3.79 -43.91 0.48
CA LYS A 193 3.76 -44.97 1.51
C LYS A 193 3.94 -44.39 2.92
N VAL A 194 4.91 -43.49 3.11
CA VAL A 194 5.16 -42.81 4.39
C VAL A 194 3.93 -41.99 4.82
N LEU A 195 3.41 -41.15 3.93
CA LEU A 195 2.23 -40.31 4.18
C LEU A 195 0.97 -41.14 4.44
N ASN A 196 0.81 -42.32 3.83
CA ASN A 196 -0.29 -43.23 4.18
C ASN A 196 -0.15 -43.84 5.58
N SER A 197 1.08 -44.13 6.03
CA SER A 197 1.33 -44.54 7.43
C SER A 197 1.03 -43.41 8.41
N VAL A 198 1.42 -42.17 8.07
CA VAL A 198 1.03 -40.97 8.83
C VAL A 198 -0.49 -40.80 8.84
N LYS A 199 -1.18 -40.95 7.71
CA LYS A 199 -2.66 -40.88 7.61
C LYS A 199 -3.36 -41.93 8.49
N LYS A 200 -2.81 -43.14 8.60
CA LYS A 200 -3.30 -44.17 9.53
C LYS A 200 -3.13 -43.75 10.99
N TYR A 201 -2.01 -43.10 11.33
CA TYR A 201 -1.80 -42.54 12.67
C TYR A 201 -2.79 -41.40 12.97
N ILE A 202 -2.93 -40.42 12.07
CA ILE A 202 -3.86 -39.28 12.22
C ILE A 202 -5.30 -39.74 12.46
N LYS A 203 -5.74 -40.83 11.81
CA LYS A 203 -7.07 -41.42 12.04
C LYS A 203 -7.27 -41.97 13.46
N ARG A 204 -6.20 -42.37 14.15
CA ARG A 204 -6.25 -42.86 15.54
C ARG A 204 -6.03 -41.75 16.56
N CYS A 205 -5.16 -40.80 16.26
CA CYS A 205 -4.82 -39.66 17.09
C CYS A 205 -4.64 -38.43 16.19
N PRO A 206 -5.64 -37.53 16.09
CA PRO A 206 -5.52 -36.33 15.29
C PRO A 206 -4.49 -35.38 15.92
N PRO A 207 -3.59 -34.77 15.13
CA PRO A 207 -2.65 -33.78 15.65
C PRO A 207 -3.38 -32.47 15.95
N ASP A 208 -3.04 -31.84 17.06
CA ASP A 208 -3.44 -30.47 17.41
C ASP A 208 -2.59 -29.45 16.65
N VAL A 209 -1.32 -29.80 16.40
CA VAL A 209 -0.32 -28.93 15.75
C VAL A 209 0.49 -29.74 14.75
N VAL A 210 0.85 -29.12 13.62
CA VAL A 210 1.72 -29.72 12.60
C VAL A 210 2.96 -28.85 12.47
N LEU A 211 4.15 -29.43 12.64
CA LEU A 211 5.42 -28.74 12.37
C LEU A 211 5.91 -29.17 10.98
N TYR A 212 5.80 -28.29 9.99
CA TYR A 212 6.44 -28.51 8.69
C TYR A 212 7.87 -27.98 8.76
N VAL A 213 8.84 -28.88 8.90
CA VAL A 213 10.24 -28.56 9.10
C VAL A 213 10.97 -28.45 7.76
N ASP A 214 11.60 -27.29 7.54
CA ASP A 214 12.56 -27.06 6.45
C ASP A 214 13.76 -26.28 7.01
N ARG A 215 14.83 -26.14 6.23
CA ARG A 215 16.04 -25.40 6.61
C ARG A 215 15.97 -23.95 6.15
N ILE A 216 16.53 -23.03 6.95
CA ILE A 216 16.67 -21.62 6.56
C ILE A 216 17.78 -21.42 5.51
N ASP A 217 18.90 -22.14 5.67
CA ASP A 217 20.13 -22.05 4.86
C ASP A 217 20.06 -22.75 3.49
N THR A 218 18.85 -23.09 3.03
CA THR A 218 18.61 -23.66 1.71
C THR A 218 18.51 -22.54 0.66
N GLN A 219 19.63 -22.27 -0.02
CA GLN A 219 19.75 -21.17 -1.01
C GLN A 219 18.92 -21.36 -2.30
N ARG A 220 18.46 -22.58 -2.63
CA ARG A 220 17.71 -22.83 -3.86
C ARG A 220 16.20 -22.73 -3.63
N GLN A 221 15.51 -22.02 -4.53
CA GLN A 221 14.09 -22.28 -4.78
C GLN A 221 13.98 -23.65 -5.47
N ASP A 222 13.88 -24.73 -4.69
CA ASP A 222 13.66 -26.05 -5.30
C ASP A 222 12.27 -26.06 -5.96
N ALA A 223 12.19 -26.05 -7.29
CA ALA A 223 10.93 -26.27 -8.03
C ALA A 223 10.24 -27.58 -7.58
N ASN A 224 11.04 -28.53 -7.13
CA ASN A 224 10.66 -29.81 -6.54
C ASN A 224 9.97 -29.71 -5.16
N ASN A 225 9.89 -28.53 -4.54
CA ASN A 225 9.13 -28.34 -3.30
C ASN A 225 7.62 -28.40 -3.55
N LEU A 226 7.15 -27.88 -4.69
CA LEU A 226 5.73 -27.81 -5.00
C LEU A 226 5.13 -29.21 -5.15
N SER A 227 5.80 -30.13 -5.87
CA SER A 227 5.34 -31.52 -6.04
C SER A 227 5.29 -32.30 -4.72
N LEU A 228 6.26 -32.08 -3.82
CA LEU A 228 6.24 -32.66 -2.47
C LEU A 228 5.05 -32.13 -1.64
N LEU A 229 4.81 -30.82 -1.65
CA LEU A 229 3.71 -30.21 -0.91
C LEU A 229 2.35 -30.64 -1.48
N GLN A 230 2.21 -30.76 -2.80
CA GLN A 230 1.04 -31.34 -3.47
C GLN A 230 0.82 -32.81 -3.07
N CYS A 231 1.88 -33.61 -2.97
CA CYS A 231 1.82 -34.99 -2.48
C CYS A 231 1.30 -35.04 -1.03
N ILE A 232 1.80 -34.17 -0.14
CA ILE A 232 1.30 -34.04 1.25
C ILE A 232 -0.19 -33.66 1.25
N THR A 233 -0.58 -32.62 0.51
CA THR A 233 -1.97 -32.14 0.43
C THR A 233 -2.91 -33.21 -0.11
N SER A 234 -2.54 -33.95 -1.16
CA SER A 234 -3.37 -35.00 -1.75
C SER A 234 -3.58 -36.21 -0.82
N VAL A 235 -2.59 -36.56 0.01
CA VAL A 235 -2.70 -37.69 0.93
C VAL A 235 -3.34 -37.29 2.25
N LEU A 236 -2.93 -36.18 2.88
CA LEU A 236 -3.39 -35.79 4.22
C LEU A 236 -4.63 -34.86 4.20
N GLY A 237 -4.88 -34.17 3.09
CA GLY A 237 -5.93 -33.16 2.94
C GLY A 237 -5.43 -31.74 3.21
N SER A 238 -6.08 -30.73 2.62
CA SER A 238 -5.71 -29.32 2.78
C SER A 238 -5.89 -28.78 4.20
N SER A 239 -6.78 -29.38 4.99
CA SER A 239 -7.00 -29.03 6.40
C SER A 239 -5.81 -29.29 7.32
N ILE A 240 -4.80 -30.03 6.87
CA ILE A 240 -3.55 -30.18 7.62
C ILE A 240 -2.82 -28.84 7.75
N TRP A 241 -2.94 -27.97 6.73
CA TRP A 241 -2.23 -26.69 6.66
C TRP A 241 -2.80 -25.62 7.59
N SER A 242 -4.07 -25.67 8.01
CA SER A 242 -4.59 -24.69 8.98
C SER A 242 -4.01 -24.86 10.40
N LYS A 243 -3.36 -26.01 10.66
CA LYS A 243 -2.67 -26.32 11.92
C LYS A 243 -1.14 -26.25 11.80
N THR A 244 -0.62 -25.87 10.63
CA THR A 244 0.81 -25.95 10.34
C THR A 244 1.57 -24.71 10.78
N ILE A 245 2.66 -24.94 11.52
CA ILE A 245 3.73 -23.97 11.79
C ILE A 245 4.93 -24.34 10.91
N ILE A 246 5.40 -23.39 10.09
CA ILE A 246 6.62 -23.56 9.28
C ILE A 246 7.81 -23.46 10.21
N THR A 247 8.49 -24.58 10.46
CA THR A 247 9.59 -24.66 11.42
C THR A 247 10.92 -24.59 10.66
N LEU A 248 11.58 -23.44 10.68
CA LEU A 248 12.85 -23.23 10.01
C LEU A 248 14.00 -23.62 10.93
N THR A 249 14.75 -24.67 10.58
CA THR A 249 15.97 -25.06 11.30
C THR A 249 17.20 -24.33 10.78
N HIS A 250 18.31 -24.41 11.52
CA HIS A 250 19.58 -23.72 11.26
C HIS A 250 19.46 -22.18 11.39
N SER A 251 18.55 -21.69 12.24
CA SER A 251 18.29 -20.25 12.38
C SER A 251 19.45 -19.43 12.98
N ALA A 252 20.57 -20.02 13.39
CA ALA A 252 21.80 -19.27 13.68
C ALA A 252 22.77 -19.19 12.47
N ALA A 253 22.38 -19.68 11.29
CA ALA A 253 23.17 -19.54 10.07
C ALA A 253 23.37 -18.07 9.68
N ALA A 254 24.55 -17.75 9.15
CA ALA A 254 24.83 -16.44 8.59
C ALA A 254 23.93 -16.20 7.36
N PRO A 255 23.33 -15.00 7.21
CA PRO A 255 22.62 -14.64 5.98
C PRO A 255 23.54 -14.74 4.76
N PRO A 256 23.03 -15.20 3.60
CA PRO A 256 23.83 -15.23 2.39
C PRO A 256 24.16 -13.80 1.92
N GLU A 257 25.27 -13.69 1.18
CA GLU A 257 25.64 -12.47 0.46
C GLU A 257 24.57 -12.14 -0.59
N GLY A 258 24.13 -10.88 -0.59
CA GLY A 258 23.25 -10.35 -1.63
C GLY A 258 23.99 -10.15 -2.95
N PRO A 259 23.29 -9.80 -4.03
CA PRO A 259 23.90 -9.58 -5.36
C PRO A 259 24.94 -8.45 -5.38
N SER A 260 24.98 -7.58 -4.37
CA SER A 260 25.98 -6.53 -4.17
C SER A 260 27.21 -6.98 -3.34
N GLY A 261 27.32 -8.26 -2.98
CA GLY A 261 28.38 -8.79 -2.09
C GLY A 261 28.20 -8.43 -0.60
N ILE A 262 27.14 -7.70 -0.23
CA ILE A 262 26.83 -7.35 1.15
C ILE A 262 25.88 -8.42 1.74
N PRO A 263 26.13 -9.00 2.93
CA PRO A 263 25.23 -9.96 3.54
C PRO A 263 23.85 -9.37 3.79
N LEU A 264 22.81 -10.15 3.48
CA LEU A 264 21.42 -9.75 3.72
C LEU A 264 21.16 -9.50 5.21
N ASN A 265 20.27 -8.55 5.53
CA ASN A 265 19.74 -8.42 6.88
C ASN A 265 19.07 -9.74 7.30
N TYR A 266 19.36 -10.23 8.50
CA TYR A 266 18.84 -11.49 9.03
C TYR A 266 17.30 -11.58 8.98
N GLU A 267 16.60 -10.49 9.30
CA GLU A 267 15.13 -10.45 9.21
C GLU A 267 14.62 -10.56 7.76
N MET A 268 15.33 -9.96 6.79
CA MET A 268 15.01 -10.11 5.37
C MET A 268 15.23 -11.55 4.89
N PHE A 269 16.31 -12.20 5.34
CA PHE A 269 16.61 -13.59 5.03
C PHE A 269 15.53 -14.55 5.58
N VAL A 270 15.12 -14.37 6.84
CA VAL A 270 13.99 -15.08 7.46
C VAL A 270 12.69 -14.87 6.68
N THR A 271 12.38 -13.62 6.32
CA THR A 271 11.14 -13.25 5.63
C THR A 271 11.10 -13.86 4.23
N GLN A 272 12.16 -13.73 3.43
CA GLN A 272 12.26 -14.32 2.09
C GLN A 272 12.05 -15.84 2.13
N ARG A 273 12.72 -16.54 3.05
CA ARG A 273 12.60 -18.00 3.16
C ARG A 273 11.23 -18.44 3.63
N THR A 274 10.65 -17.75 4.61
CA THR A 274 9.28 -18.00 5.11
C THR A 274 8.27 -17.81 3.98
N HIS A 275 8.35 -16.69 3.27
CA HIS A 275 7.43 -16.33 2.19
C HIS A 275 7.49 -17.33 1.03
N ALA A 276 8.68 -17.78 0.62
CA ALA A 276 8.82 -18.80 -0.43
C ALA A 276 8.11 -20.13 -0.07
N ILE A 277 8.18 -20.56 1.19
CA ILE A 277 7.47 -21.77 1.66
C ILE A 277 5.96 -21.52 1.75
N GLN A 278 5.53 -20.36 2.26
CA GLN A 278 4.10 -19.98 2.29
C GLN A 278 3.49 -19.94 0.89
N GLN A 279 4.17 -19.31 -0.09
CA GLN A 279 3.75 -19.31 -1.49
C GLN A 279 3.66 -20.72 -2.07
N SER A 280 4.63 -21.59 -1.78
CA SER A 280 4.61 -22.98 -2.22
C SER A 280 3.43 -23.77 -1.60
N ILE A 281 3.05 -23.48 -0.35
CA ILE A 281 1.87 -24.07 0.30
C ILE A 281 0.57 -23.53 -0.31
N ARG A 282 0.47 -22.22 -0.58
CA ARG A 282 -0.68 -21.60 -1.28
C ARG A 282 -0.89 -22.23 -2.67
N GLN A 283 0.19 -22.42 -3.43
CA GLN A 283 0.15 -23.10 -4.73
C GLN A 283 -0.19 -24.59 -4.62
N ALA A 284 0.29 -25.29 -3.58
CA ALA A 284 -0.03 -26.70 -3.36
C ALA A 284 -1.46 -26.95 -2.86
N THR A 285 -2.15 -25.92 -2.36
CA THR A 285 -3.51 -26.00 -1.82
C THR A 285 -4.58 -25.35 -2.71
N ASN A 286 -4.18 -24.53 -3.68
CA ASN A 286 -5.06 -23.66 -4.47
C ASN A 286 -5.94 -22.74 -3.61
N ASP A 287 -5.48 -22.36 -2.42
CA ASP A 287 -6.19 -21.44 -1.52
C ASP A 287 -5.23 -20.33 -1.03
N PRO A 288 -5.43 -19.08 -1.48
CA PRO A 288 -4.54 -17.97 -1.13
C PRO A 288 -4.64 -17.56 0.35
N ARG A 289 -5.67 -18.06 1.08
CA ARG A 289 -5.90 -17.71 2.49
C ARG A 289 -4.93 -18.39 3.45
N PHE A 290 -4.14 -19.38 3.00
CA PHE A 290 -3.14 -20.03 3.86
C PHE A 290 -1.97 -19.09 4.18
N GLU A 291 -1.88 -18.72 5.45
CA GLU A 291 -0.84 -17.86 6.00
C GLU A 291 -0.31 -18.51 7.28
N ASN A 292 0.59 -19.48 7.08
CA ASN A 292 1.20 -20.25 8.16
C ASN A 292 2.25 -19.41 8.90
N THR A 293 2.18 -19.37 10.23
CA THR A 293 3.26 -18.78 11.04
C THR A 293 4.56 -19.54 10.88
N SER A 294 5.67 -18.82 10.92
CA SER A 294 7.00 -19.43 11.04
C SER A 294 7.47 -19.48 12.50
N ALA A 295 8.22 -20.52 12.81
CA ALA A 295 9.00 -20.65 14.03
C ALA A 295 10.45 -20.93 13.65
N LEU A 296 11.35 -20.09 14.14
CA LEU A 296 12.79 -20.25 13.97
C LEU A 296 13.32 -21.25 15.00
N VAL A 297 14.29 -22.08 14.64
CA VAL A 297 14.82 -23.16 15.48
C VAL A 297 16.32 -23.30 15.27
N GLU A 298 17.07 -23.28 16.37
CA GLU A 298 18.49 -23.66 16.38
C GLU A 298 18.76 -24.88 17.27
N ASN A 299 18.96 -26.01 16.59
CA ASN A 299 19.23 -27.30 17.23
C ASN A 299 20.72 -27.47 17.60
N HIS A 300 21.63 -26.73 16.95
CA HIS A 300 23.07 -26.88 17.16
C HIS A 300 23.46 -26.69 18.64
N HIS A 301 24.41 -27.50 19.11
CA HIS A 301 24.90 -27.44 20.49
C HIS A 301 25.67 -26.15 20.81
N LEU A 302 26.35 -25.56 19.82
CA LEU A 302 27.02 -24.25 19.91
C LEU A 302 26.08 -23.04 19.70
N CYS A 303 24.76 -23.22 19.74
CA CYS A 303 23.82 -22.09 19.70
C CYS A 303 24.15 -21.11 20.84
N ARG A 304 24.17 -19.80 20.54
CA ARG A 304 24.36 -18.73 21.53
C ARG A 304 23.35 -18.90 22.67
N ARG A 305 23.77 -18.61 23.90
CA ARG A 305 22.92 -18.65 25.09
C ARG A 305 22.81 -17.29 25.77
N ASN A 306 21.70 -17.05 26.48
CA ASN A 306 21.57 -15.94 27.43
C ASN A 306 22.23 -16.28 28.77
N THR A 307 22.19 -15.35 29.72
CA THR A 307 22.65 -15.53 31.11
C THR A 307 21.89 -16.62 31.87
N GLU A 308 20.67 -16.95 31.46
CA GLU A 308 19.85 -18.04 32.01
C GLU A 308 20.18 -19.41 31.37
N GLY A 309 21.15 -19.47 30.45
CA GLY A 309 21.59 -20.70 29.78
C GLY A 309 20.69 -21.18 28.64
N GLU A 310 19.66 -20.43 28.25
CA GLU A 310 18.73 -20.75 27.17
C GLU A 310 19.27 -20.39 25.80
N LYS A 311 18.87 -21.13 24.77
CA LYS A 311 19.28 -20.89 23.38
C LYS A 311 18.61 -19.65 22.78
N VAL A 312 19.42 -18.75 22.24
CA VAL A 312 19.00 -17.45 21.67
C VAL A 312 19.47 -17.33 20.21
N LEU A 313 18.60 -16.79 19.35
CA LEU A 313 18.84 -16.55 17.94
C LEU A 313 19.57 -15.23 17.66
N PRO A 314 20.07 -14.98 16.42
CA PRO A 314 20.72 -13.72 16.06
C PRO A 314 19.90 -12.46 16.34
N ASN A 315 18.56 -12.54 16.27
CA ASN A 315 17.63 -11.45 16.60
C ASN A 315 17.23 -11.36 18.08
N GLY A 316 17.92 -12.08 18.97
CA GLY A 316 17.69 -12.03 20.42
C GLY A 316 16.53 -12.89 20.95
N LEU A 317 15.80 -13.60 20.09
CA LEU A 317 14.65 -14.41 20.50
C LEU A 317 15.06 -15.75 21.15
N ILE A 318 14.43 -16.07 22.28
CA ILE A 318 14.51 -17.39 22.95
C ILE A 318 13.57 -18.35 22.22
N TRP A 319 14.10 -19.03 21.20
CA TRP A 319 13.28 -19.72 20.21
C TRP A 319 12.44 -20.88 20.78
N ARG A 320 12.94 -21.59 21.81
CA ARG A 320 12.23 -22.73 22.43
C ARG A 320 10.94 -22.28 23.11
N ARG A 321 10.97 -21.15 23.85
CA ARG A 321 9.79 -20.56 24.49
C ARG A 321 8.77 -20.13 23.44
N LEU A 322 9.22 -19.48 22.37
CA LEU A 322 8.38 -19.02 21.26
C LEU A 322 7.71 -20.17 20.48
N LEU A 323 8.44 -21.25 20.19
CA LEU A 323 7.89 -22.44 19.54
C LEU A 323 6.80 -23.10 20.40
N LEU A 324 7.02 -23.23 21.72
CA LEU A 324 6.02 -23.76 22.64
C LEU A 324 4.78 -22.85 22.72
N LEU A 325 4.97 -21.52 22.76
CA LEU A 325 3.88 -20.54 22.73
C LEU A 325 3.03 -20.71 21.46
N LEU A 326 3.65 -20.82 20.28
CA LEU A 326 2.94 -21.04 19.01
C LEU A 326 2.15 -22.36 19.02
N CYS A 327 2.73 -23.45 19.52
CA CYS A 327 2.01 -24.73 19.68
C CYS A 327 0.78 -24.61 20.60
N TYR A 328 0.92 -23.93 21.75
CA TYR A 328 -0.20 -23.67 22.66
C TYR A 328 -1.28 -22.78 22.03
N SER A 329 -0.86 -21.78 21.25
CA SER A 329 -1.73 -20.83 20.55
C SER A 329 -2.62 -21.54 19.51
N VAL A 330 -2.00 -22.35 18.64
CA VAL A 330 -2.71 -23.09 17.59
C VAL A 330 -3.74 -24.04 18.19
N LYS A 331 -3.33 -24.83 19.18
CA LYS A 331 -4.23 -25.77 19.87
C LYS A 331 -5.41 -25.08 20.57
N THR A 332 -5.16 -23.97 21.28
CA THR A 332 -6.19 -23.26 22.06
C THR A 332 -7.30 -22.68 21.19
N VAL A 333 -7.00 -22.22 19.98
CA VAL A 333 -8.04 -21.71 19.07
C VAL A 333 -8.74 -22.85 18.34
N GLU A 334 -8.06 -23.94 17.99
CA GLU A 334 -8.70 -25.07 17.34
C GLU A 334 -9.81 -25.68 18.21
N THR A 335 -9.55 -25.92 19.50
CA THR A 335 -10.54 -26.56 20.41
C THR A 335 -11.85 -25.77 20.54
N ASN A 336 -11.82 -24.45 20.30
CA ASN A 336 -12.99 -23.59 20.40
C ASN A 336 -13.70 -23.38 19.04
N SER A 337 -13.00 -23.57 17.92
CA SER A 337 -13.58 -23.46 16.57
C SER A 337 -14.68 -24.50 16.28
N LEU A 338 -14.62 -25.67 16.93
CA LEU A 338 -15.55 -26.79 16.73
C LEU A 338 -17.00 -26.51 17.22
N SER A 339 -17.22 -25.44 17.99
CA SER A 339 -18.56 -25.06 18.50
C SER A 339 -19.27 -23.99 17.66
N ALA A 340 -18.59 -23.37 16.68
CA ALA A 340 -19.14 -22.32 15.85
C ALA A 340 -19.33 -22.80 14.41
N ARG A 341 -20.52 -23.35 14.09
CA ARG A 341 -20.98 -23.40 12.70
C ARG A 341 -21.14 -21.95 12.20
N VAL A 342 -20.79 -21.70 10.93
CA VAL A 342 -20.75 -20.37 10.27
C VAL A 342 -19.49 -19.54 10.56
N ALA A 343 -18.32 -20.09 10.23
CA ALA A 343 -17.24 -19.35 9.55
C ALA A 343 -16.28 -20.37 8.89
N SER A 344 -15.76 -20.06 7.70
CA SER A 344 -14.61 -20.82 7.17
C SER A 344 -13.37 -20.57 8.04
N PRO A 345 -12.43 -21.53 8.17
CA PRO A 345 -11.26 -21.38 9.02
C PRO A 345 -10.24 -20.40 8.41
N ALA A 346 -10.54 -19.11 8.49
CA ALA A 346 -9.61 -18.03 8.18
C ALA A 346 -8.49 -18.03 9.24
N ASN A 347 -7.25 -18.20 8.77
CA ASN A 347 -6.12 -18.54 9.62
C ASN A 347 -5.92 -17.59 10.80
N LEU A 348 -5.45 -18.17 11.91
CA LEU A 348 -5.15 -17.51 13.18
C LEU A 348 -4.48 -16.14 13.03
N PHE A 349 -3.49 -16.10 12.13
CA PHE A 349 -2.57 -14.99 11.92
C PHE A 349 -2.74 -14.31 10.57
N SER A 350 -3.88 -14.53 9.88
CA SER A 350 -4.21 -13.67 8.73
C SER A 350 -4.27 -12.24 9.25
N LEU A 351 -3.30 -11.41 8.84
CA LEU A 351 -3.46 -9.97 8.93
C LEU A 351 -4.81 -9.68 8.29
N ARG A 352 -5.76 -9.12 9.05
CA ARG A 352 -6.91 -8.48 8.41
C ARG A 352 -6.29 -7.36 7.61
N PHE A 353 -6.12 -7.58 6.30
CA PHE A 353 -5.54 -6.62 5.37
C PHE A 353 -6.18 -5.28 5.69
N ARG A 354 -5.33 -4.34 6.10
CA ARG A 354 -5.74 -3.08 6.72
C ARG A 354 -6.40 -2.25 5.63
N MET A 355 -7.71 -2.45 5.44
CA MET A 355 -8.48 -1.70 4.46
C MET A 355 -8.14 -0.22 4.60
N PRO A 356 -7.98 0.50 3.46
CA PRO A 356 -7.80 1.94 3.52
C PRO A 356 -8.91 2.56 4.39
N PRO A 357 -8.58 3.52 5.26
CA PRO A 357 -9.58 4.15 6.10
C PRO A 357 -10.62 4.83 5.20
N LEU A 358 -11.89 4.89 5.64
CA LEU A 358 -13.00 5.49 4.88
C LEU A 358 -12.68 6.85 4.20
N PRO A 359 -11.94 7.78 4.84
CA PRO A 359 -11.43 8.99 4.21
C PRO A 359 -10.67 8.82 2.88
N HIS A 360 -10.03 7.68 2.61
CA HIS A 360 -9.37 7.39 1.34
C HIS A 360 -10.38 7.25 0.18
N PHE A 361 -11.42 6.44 0.38
CA PHE A 361 -12.51 6.30 -0.59
C PHE A 361 -13.29 7.60 -0.76
N LEU A 362 -13.49 8.35 0.32
CA LEU A 362 -14.11 9.68 0.30
C LEU A 362 -13.26 10.69 -0.50
N SER A 363 -11.93 10.68 -0.35
CA SER A 363 -11.03 11.53 -1.14
C SER A 363 -11.11 11.18 -2.64
N SER A 364 -11.11 9.89 -3.00
CA SER A 364 -11.29 9.46 -4.40
C SER A 364 -12.67 9.81 -4.96
N LEU A 365 -13.71 9.87 -4.13
CA LEU A 365 -15.06 10.26 -4.52
C LEU A 365 -15.19 11.77 -4.74
N LEU A 366 -14.52 12.59 -3.92
CA LEU A 366 -14.61 14.05 -3.99
C LEU A 366 -13.77 14.69 -5.11
N GLN A 367 -12.98 13.89 -5.85
CA GLN A 367 -12.31 14.34 -7.07
C GLN A 367 -13.34 14.71 -8.15
N SER A 368 -13.30 15.95 -8.61
CA SER A 368 -14.04 16.38 -9.80
C SER A 368 -13.49 15.69 -11.05
N ARG A 369 -14.37 15.34 -11.98
CA ARG A 369 -14.02 14.70 -13.26
C ARG A 369 -14.86 15.31 -14.36
N GLU A 370 -14.24 15.61 -15.50
CA GLU A 370 -14.97 16.13 -16.64
C GLU A 370 -15.69 15.00 -17.39
N HIS A 371 -16.89 15.29 -17.89
CA HIS A 371 -17.60 14.38 -18.76
C HIS A 371 -16.92 14.38 -20.14
N PRO A 372 -16.64 13.21 -20.74
CA PRO A 372 -16.21 13.14 -22.13
C PRO A 372 -17.16 13.92 -23.05
N ARG A 373 -16.59 14.55 -24.08
CA ARG A 373 -17.30 15.31 -25.11
C ARG A 373 -16.86 14.80 -26.48
N CYS A 374 -17.78 14.76 -27.45
CA CYS A 374 -17.43 14.44 -28.84
C CYS A 374 -16.50 15.50 -29.42
N ALA A 375 -15.75 15.17 -30.48
CA ALA A 375 -14.79 16.10 -31.10
C ALA A 375 -15.39 17.47 -31.49
N ALA A 376 -16.66 17.52 -31.92
CA ALA A 376 -17.37 18.75 -32.27
C ALA A 376 -17.76 19.65 -31.06
N ASP A 377 -17.76 19.11 -29.84
CA ASP A 377 -18.18 19.77 -28.59
C ASP A 377 -16.97 20.23 -27.74
N GLN A 378 -15.75 20.19 -28.29
CA GLN A 378 -14.53 20.71 -27.63
C GLN A 378 -14.54 22.25 -27.61
N ASP A 379 -15.20 22.83 -26.61
CA ASP A 379 -14.87 24.19 -26.15
C ASP A 379 -13.52 24.16 -25.44
N VAL A 380 -12.67 25.15 -25.75
CA VAL A 380 -11.35 25.33 -25.15
C VAL A 380 -11.50 25.90 -23.73
N GLY A 381 -11.92 25.03 -22.80
CA GLY A 381 -12.20 25.36 -21.40
C GLY A 381 -13.61 25.90 -21.14
N ASP A 382 -13.94 26.13 -19.87
CA ASP A 382 -15.23 26.72 -19.43
C ASP A 382 -15.30 28.26 -19.65
N ILE A 383 -14.68 28.78 -20.72
CA ILE A 383 -14.76 30.19 -21.12
C ILE A 383 -15.62 30.26 -22.38
N ASP A 384 -16.65 31.11 -22.36
CA ASP A 384 -17.57 31.27 -23.49
C ASP A 384 -16.79 31.82 -24.70
N PRO A 385 -16.72 31.12 -25.86
CA PRO A 385 -16.01 31.61 -27.03
C PRO A 385 -16.54 32.96 -27.55
N ASP A 386 -17.74 33.37 -27.13
CA ASP A 386 -18.32 34.68 -27.42
C ASP A 386 -17.82 35.80 -26.46
N GLU A 387 -17.39 35.50 -25.23
CA GLU A 387 -16.80 36.52 -24.31
C GLU A 387 -15.36 36.89 -24.69
N LEU A 388 -14.66 36.06 -25.48
CA LEU A 388 -13.29 36.32 -25.97
C LEU A 388 -13.23 37.05 -27.32
N ILE A 389 -14.31 37.00 -28.10
CA ILE A 389 -14.45 37.72 -29.38
C ILE A 389 -15.36 38.93 -29.14
N ASN A 390 -14.90 39.85 -28.31
CA ASN A 390 -15.43 41.22 -28.35
C ASN A 390 -14.91 41.87 -29.63
N GLU A 391 -15.80 42.14 -30.58
CA GLU A 391 -15.46 42.72 -31.89
C GLU A 391 -14.92 44.16 -31.79
N ASP A 392 -15.02 44.80 -30.62
CA ASP A 392 -14.62 46.19 -30.35
C ASP A 392 -13.14 46.37 -29.93
N GLU A 393 -12.35 45.30 -29.72
CA GLU A 393 -10.88 45.40 -29.60
C GLU A 393 -10.23 45.23 -30.98
N GLU A 394 -9.94 46.35 -31.67
CA GLU A 394 -9.07 46.34 -32.86
C GLU A 394 -7.76 45.60 -32.55
N ASP A 395 -7.33 44.68 -33.42
CA ASP A 395 -6.10 43.91 -33.21
C ASP A 395 -4.87 44.80 -33.47
N ASP A 396 -4.44 45.50 -32.41
CA ASP A 396 -3.27 46.41 -32.34
C ASP A 396 -2.00 45.88 -33.02
N TYR A 397 -1.86 44.55 -33.17
CA TYR A 397 -0.69 43.91 -33.78
C TYR A 397 -0.35 44.45 -35.17
N ASP A 398 -1.37 44.59 -36.02
CA ASP A 398 -1.17 44.95 -37.43
C ASP A 398 -0.90 46.45 -37.61
N GLN A 399 -1.08 47.24 -36.54
CA GLN A 399 -0.70 48.65 -36.47
C GLN A 399 0.79 48.85 -36.06
N LEU A 400 1.47 47.79 -35.59
CA LEU A 400 2.87 47.88 -35.16
C LEU A 400 3.85 47.78 -36.34
N PRO A 401 4.92 48.60 -36.38
CA PRO A 401 5.94 48.52 -37.43
C PRO A 401 6.71 47.18 -37.35
N PRO A 402 7.18 46.64 -38.50
CA PRO A 402 7.79 45.31 -38.57
C PRO A 402 9.04 45.19 -37.68
N PHE A 403 9.02 44.22 -36.77
CA PHE A 403 10.12 43.98 -35.82
C PHE A 403 11.09 42.94 -36.35
N LYS A 404 12.38 43.28 -36.42
CA LYS A 404 13.44 42.33 -36.77
C LYS A 404 14.25 41.99 -35.51
N PRO A 405 14.13 40.77 -34.95
CA PRO A 405 14.85 40.41 -33.73
C PRO A 405 16.37 40.48 -33.94
N LEU A 406 17.05 41.08 -32.97
CA LEU A 406 18.50 41.21 -32.92
C LEU A 406 19.15 39.86 -32.58
N SER A 407 20.29 39.57 -33.20
CA SER A 407 21.07 38.37 -32.85
C SER A 407 21.65 38.48 -31.43
N LYS A 408 21.94 37.34 -30.79
CA LYS A 408 22.57 37.30 -29.44
C LYS A 408 23.86 38.14 -29.37
N SER A 409 24.63 38.20 -30.46
CA SER A 409 25.86 39.00 -30.59
C SER A 409 25.63 40.49 -30.84
N GLN A 410 24.43 40.90 -31.27
CA GLN A 410 24.00 42.29 -31.37
C GLN A 410 23.40 42.79 -30.05
N VAL A 411 22.55 41.98 -29.41
CA VAL A 411 21.99 42.30 -28.08
C VAL A 411 23.10 42.50 -27.04
N ALA A 412 24.15 41.67 -27.06
CA ALA A 412 25.31 41.80 -26.17
C ALA A 412 26.10 43.12 -26.31
N LYS A 413 25.86 43.93 -27.36
CA LYS A 413 26.50 45.24 -27.56
C LYS A 413 25.67 46.42 -27.04
N LEU A 414 24.42 46.19 -26.67
CA LEU A 414 23.51 47.21 -26.12
C LEU A 414 23.83 47.50 -24.64
N SER A 415 23.45 48.69 -24.15
CA SER A 415 23.47 48.97 -22.71
C SER A 415 22.44 48.09 -21.97
N LYS A 416 22.62 47.88 -20.65
CA LYS A 416 21.67 47.06 -19.85
C LYS A 416 20.23 47.60 -19.90
N GLU A 417 20.06 48.92 -19.99
CA GLU A 417 18.75 49.57 -20.09
C GLU A 417 18.14 49.38 -21.49
N GLN A 418 18.95 49.49 -22.54
CA GLN A 418 18.53 49.21 -23.91
C GLN A 418 18.19 47.72 -24.12
N GLN A 419 18.96 46.81 -23.54
CA GLN A 419 18.63 45.38 -23.51
C GLN A 419 17.29 45.16 -22.81
N LYS A 420 17.06 45.80 -21.66
CA LYS A 420 15.80 45.67 -20.93
C LYS A 420 14.62 46.10 -21.81
N LEU A 421 14.67 47.31 -22.38
CA LEU A 421 13.60 47.84 -23.25
C LEU A 421 13.38 46.98 -24.50
N TYR A 422 14.44 46.55 -25.18
CA TYR A 422 14.34 45.67 -26.36
C TYR A 422 13.59 44.37 -26.05
N PHE A 423 13.89 43.74 -24.93
CA PHE A 423 13.20 42.51 -24.51
C PHE A 423 11.78 42.78 -24.00
N ASP A 424 11.52 43.89 -23.31
CA ASP A 424 10.15 44.26 -22.90
C ASP A 424 9.25 44.47 -24.14
N GLU A 425 9.75 45.11 -25.20
CA GLU A 425 9.04 45.27 -26.47
C GLU A 425 8.88 43.95 -27.23
N TYR A 426 9.90 43.08 -27.21
CA TYR A 426 9.84 41.75 -27.82
C TYR A 426 8.81 40.84 -27.14
N ASP A 427 8.78 40.82 -25.80
CA ASP A 427 7.82 40.03 -25.02
C ASP A 427 6.39 40.53 -25.26
N TYR A 428 6.19 41.87 -25.29
CA TYR A 428 4.90 42.48 -25.63
C TYR A 428 4.41 42.05 -27.04
N ARG A 429 5.27 42.16 -28.06
CA ARG A 429 4.94 41.73 -29.43
C ARG A 429 4.71 40.22 -29.54
N THR A 430 5.41 39.41 -28.76
CA THR A 430 5.23 37.94 -28.74
C THR A 430 3.86 37.58 -28.16
N LYS A 431 3.50 38.14 -26.99
CA LYS A 431 2.16 37.97 -26.40
C LYS A 431 1.03 38.43 -27.32
N LEU A 432 1.24 39.51 -28.08
CA LEU A 432 0.21 40.06 -28.95
C LEU A 432 0.05 39.22 -30.25
N LEU A 433 1.16 38.64 -30.77
CA LEU A 433 1.13 37.64 -31.84
C LEU A 433 0.44 36.34 -31.40
N GLU A 434 0.78 35.82 -30.23
CA GLU A 434 0.17 34.62 -29.66
C GLU A 434 -1.34 34.84 -29.39
N LYS A 435 -1.76 36.02 -28.89
CA LYS A 435 -3.19 36.40 -28.74
C LYS A 435 -3.90 36.36 -30.09
N LYS A 436 -3.28 36.87 -31.16
CA LYS A 436 -3.82 36.85 -32.53
C LYS A 436 -3.94 35.42 -33.08
N GLN A 437 -2.91 34.58 -32.91
CA GLN A 437 -2.96 33.17 -33.32
C GLN A 437 -4.08 32.40 -32.60
N LEU A 438 -4.26 32.65 -31.30
CA LEU A 438 -5.30 32.02 -30.51
C LEU A 438 -6.71 32.49 -30.90
N LYS A 439 -6.92 33.80 -31.14
CA LYS A 439 -8.18 34.34 -31.71
C LYS A 439 -8.52 33.67 -33.05
N GLU A 440 -7.54 33.55 -33.95
CA GLU A 440 -7.71 32.93 -35.27
C GLU A 440 -8.06 31.43 -35.17
N GLN A 441 -7.42 30.68 -34.26
CA GLN A 441 -7.78 29.29 -33.99
C GLN A 441 -9.21 29.15 -33.45
N LEU A 442 -9.62 30.02 -32.51
CA LEU A 442 -10.99 30.03 -31.98
C LEU A 442 -12.03 30.39 -33.06
N ARG A 443 -11.70 31.31 -33.97
CA ARG A 443 -12.53 31.66 -35.13
C ARG A 443 -12.75 30.45 -36.05
N ARG A 444 -11.69 29.76 -36.44
CA ARG A 444 -11.76 28.54 -37.27
C ARG A 444 -12.59 27.43 -36.60
N LEU A 445 -12.45 27.26 -35.27
CA LEU A 445 -13.27 26.31 -34.51
C LEU A 445 -14.76 26.71 -34.48
N LYS A 446 -15.10 28.00 -34.48
CA LYS A 446 -16.50 28.46 -34.65
C LYS A 446 -17.02 28.21 -36.07
N GLU A 447 -16.22 28.51 -37.09
CA GLU A 447 -16.58 28.30 -38.50
C GLU A 447 -16.86 26.80 -38.78
N MET A 448 -15.98 25.90 -38.30
CA MET A 448 -16.21 24.45 -38.36
C MET A 448 -17.47 23.98 -37.61
N LYS A 449 -17.81 24.60 -36.46
CA LYS A 449 -19.06 24.30 -35.73
C LYS A 449 -20.31 24.78 -36.47
N ILE A 450 -20.21 25.87 -37.24
CA ILE A 450 -21.32 26.41 -38.04
C ILE A 450 -21.55 25.55 -39.29
N GLU A 451 -20.48 25.16 -39.98
CA GLU A 451 -20.55 24.27 -41.15
C GLU A 451 -21.06 22.87 -40.77
N GLY A 452 -20.58 22.29 -39.66
CA GLY A 452 -21.04 21.00 -39.15
C GLY A 452 -22.52 20.96 -38.76
N ASN A 453 -23.17 22.12 -38.58
CA ASN A 453 -24.60 22.23 -38.26
C ASN A 453 -25.49 22.44 -39.50
N ASN A 454 -24.89 22.68 -40.68
CA ASN A 454 -25.57 23.03 -41.93
C ASN A 454 -25.52 21.91 -43.00
N HIS A 455 -25.07 20.70 -42.65
CA HIS A 455 -25.03 19.57 -43.58
C HIS A 455 -26.41 18.91 -43.80
N ASP A 456 -27.27 19.61 -44.53
CA ASP A 456 -28.49 19.06 -45.11
C ASP A 456 -28.78 19.61 -46.52
N VAL A 457 -27.72 19.92 -47.29
CA VAL A 457 -27.77 20.17 -48.74
C VAL A 457 -26.60 19.46 -49.43
N LEU A 458 -26.90 18.72 -50.50
CA LEU A 458 -25.90 18.14 -51.41
C LEU A 458 -25.28 19.27 -52.26
N GLY A 459 -23.99 19.52 -52.08
CA GLY A 459 -23.20 20.46 -52.87
C GLY A 459 -21.97 19.78 -53.44
N ASP A 460 -22.05 19.40 -54.72
CA ASP A 460 -20.94 18.85 -55.50
C ASP A 460 -19.92 19.96 -55.78
N ASN A 461 -18.66 19.79 -55.40
CA ASN A 461 -17.58 20.74 -55.70
C ASN A 461 -16.22 20.04 -55.67
N ASP A 462 -15.78 19.58 -56.84
CA ASP A 462 -14.41 19.13 -57.09
C ASP A 462 -13.43 20.30 -56.96
N ASN A 463 -12.57 20.29 -55.93
CA ASN A 463 -11.36 21.10 -55.86
C ASN A 463 -10.22 20.22 -55.30
N PRO A 464 -9.19 19.84 -56.08
CA PRO A 464 -8.19 18.85 -55.64
C PRO A 464 -7.06 19.39 -54.74
N ASP A 465 -6.99 20.71 -54.48
CA ASP A 465 -5.74 21.36 -54.06
C ASP A 465 -5.67 21.78 -52.57
N ASP A 466 -6.72 21.52 -51.76
CA ASP A 466 -6.75 21.83 -50.32
C ASP A 466 -6.40 20.62 -49.42
N GLU A 467 -5.45 19.77 -49.84
CA GLU A 467 -4.81 18.77 -48.96
C GLU A 467 -3.73 19.43 -48.06
N TYR A 468 -4.13 20.46 -47.31
CA TYR A 468 -3.32 20.97 -46.22
C TYR A 468 -3.34 19.95 -45.08
N GLU A 469 -2.27 19.15 -44.97
CA GLU A 469 -2.05 18.27 -43.81
C GLU A 469 -2.29 19.07 -42.52
N THR A 470 -3.32 18.69 -41.75
CA THR A 470 -3.53 19.19 -40.39
C THR A 470 -2.22 19.02 -39.63
N GLU A 471 -1.55 20.13 -39.27
CA GLU A 471 -0.20 20.10 -38.69
C GLU A 471 -0.16 19.16 -37.49
N ARG A 472 0.40 17.95 -37.69
CA ARG A 472 0.51 16.94 -36.65
C ARG A 472 1.44 17.50 -35.59
N SER A 473 0.88 17.85 -34.43
CA SER A 473 1.63 18.41 -33.32
C SER A 473 2.65 17.38 -32.85
N VAL A 474 3.92 17.60 -33.22
CA VAL A 474 5.01 16.66 -32.96
C VAL A 474 5.08 16.39 -31.47
N MET A 475 4.81 15.14 -31.06
CA MET A 475 4.96 14.73 -29.67
C MET A 475 6.37 15.11 -29.17
N PRO A 476 6.51 15.66 -27.94
CA PRO A 476 7.82 15.97 -27.38
C PRO A 476 8.74 14.75 -27.43
N ASP A 477 9.98 14.96 -27.89
CA ASP A 477 11.02 13.93 -28.00
C ASP A 477 11.11 13.14 -26.67
N TRP A 478 11.12 11.81 -26.75
CA TRP A 478 11.30 10.95 -25.58
C TRP A 478 12.73 11.12 -25.04
N ALA A 479 12.85 11.88 -23.95
CA ALA A 479 14.10 12.00 -23.20
C ALA A 479 14.36 10.71 -22.41
N LEU A 480 14.93 9.71 -23.08
CA LEU A 480 15.54 8.56 -22.43
C LEU A 480 16.67 9.03 -21.50
N PRO A 481 16.91 8.36 -20.36
CA PRO A 481 18.09 8.64 -19.54
C PRO A 481 19.37 8.46 -20.37
N SER A 482 20.37 9.31 -20.14
CA SER A 482 21.65 9.26 -20.84
C SER A 482 22.41 7.98 -20.47
N SER A 483 22.60 7.08 -21.43
CA SER A 483 23.47 5.89 -21.31
C SER A 483 24.94 6.31 -21.13
N PHE A 484 25.71 5.51 -20.39
CA PHE A 484 27.14 5.78 -20.17
C PHE A 484 28.05 5.20 -21.27
N ASP A 485 27.53 4.26 -22.08
CA ASP A 485 28.23 3.69 -23.23
C ASP A 485 28.31 4.71 -24.38
N SER A 486 29.54 5.05 -24.78
CA SER A 486 29.84 5.98 -25.89
C SER A 486 29.77 5.32 -27.28
N ASP A 487 29.66 3.99 -27.33
CA ASP A 487 29.85 3.18 -28.55
C ASP A 487 28.54 2.80 -29.25
N ASP A 488 27.38 2.96 -28.60
CA ASP A 488 26.06 2.69 -29.21
C ASP A 488 25.33 4.01 -29.52
N PRO A 489 25.15 4.39 -30.81
CA PRO A 489 24.48 5.64 -31.15
C PRO A 489 23.01 5.58 -30.74
N ALA A 490 22.64 6.34 -29.71
CA ALA A 490 21.29 6.37 -29.15
C ALA A 490 20.22 6.69 -30.22
N TYR A 491 19.60 5.64 -30.78
CA TYR A 491 18.55 5.74 -31.76
C TYR A 491 17.31 6.38 -31.13
N ARG A 492 17.05 7.65 -31.48
CA ARG A 492 15.82 8.35 -31.07
C ARG A 492 14.63 7.75 -31.82
N TYR A 493 13.94 6.80 -31.18
CA TYR A 493 12.70 6.25 -31.67
C TYR A 493 11.61 7.33 -31.69
N ARG A 494 11.39 7.92 -32.87
CA ARG A 494 10.22 8.76 -33.13
C ARG A 494 9.00 7.84 -33.21
N CYS A 495 8.11 7.94 -32.22
CA CYS A 495 6.81 7.29 -32.32
C CYS A 495 6.03 7.93 -33.46
N LEU A 496 5.55 7.13 -34.41
CA LEU A 496 4.60 7.62 -35.40
C LEU A 496 3.29 7.93 -34.70
N ASP A 497 2.70 9.07 -35.05
CA ASP A 497 1.50 9.59 -34.42
C ASP A 497 0.38 8.53 -34.51
N PRO A 498 -0.05 7.93 -33.39
CA PRO A 498 -1.15 6.98 -33.43
C PRO A 498 -2.43 7.74 -33.81
N LYS A 499 -3.44 7.04 -34.33
CA LYS A 499 -4.74 7.66 -34.66
C LYS A 499 -5.20 8.54 -33.48
N PRO A 500 -5.75 9.75 -33.71
CA PRO A 500 -5.93 10.78 -32.65
C PRO A 500 -6.71 10.30 -31.42
N ASN A 501 -7.49 9.25 -31.59
CA ASN A 501 -8.31 8.60 -30.58
C ASN A 501 -7.60 7.53 -29.73
N PHE A 502 -6.35 7.16 -30.02
CA PHE A 502 -5.61 6.06 -29.37
C PHE A 502 -4.17 6.46 -29.10
N LEU A 503 -3.68 6.28 -27.88
CA LEU A 503 -2.35 6.70 -27.47
C LEU A 503 -1.73 5.67 -26.53
N VAL A 504 -0.54 5.19 -26.88
CA VAL A 504 0.25 4.25 -26.07
C VAL A 504 1.49 4.98 -25.57
N ARG A 505 1.77 4.90 -24.27
CA ARG A 505 2.99 5.44 -23.65
C ARG A 505 3.62 4.40 -22.75
N ALA A 506 4.89 4.05 -22.98
CA ALA A 506 5.66 3.34 -21.98
C ALA A 506 5.96 4.27 -20.79
N ILE A 507 6.10 3.72 -19.58
CA ILE A 507 6.37 4.50 -18.37
C ILE A 507 7.81 4.21 -17.94
N THR A 508 8.65 5.24 -18.00
CA THR A 508 10.07 5.14 -17.69
C THR A 508 10.33 5.25 -16.19
N ASN A 509 11.20 4.39 -15.66
CA ASN A 509 11.73 4.50 -14.31
C ASN A 509 12.88 5.53 -14.27
N PRO A 510 12.77 6.63 -13.51
CA PRO A 510 13.83 7.62 -13.38
C PRO A 510 15.05 7.12 -12.57
N ASP A 511 14.87 6.07 -11.75
CA ASP A 511 15.89 5.47 -10.89
C ASP A 511 16.49 4.16 -11.49
N GLY A 512 16.26 3.91 -12.79
CA GLY A 512 16.78 2.75 -13.51
C GLY A 512 18.31 2.74 -13.59
N TRP A 513 18.92 1.57 -13.38
CA TRP A 513 20.36 1.36 -13.49
C TRP A 513 20.74 0.99 -14.92
N ASP A 514 22.00 1.21 -15.29
CA ASP A 514 22.49 0.89 -16.64
C ASP A 514 22.24 -0.59 -17.00
N HIS A 515 21.83 -0.83 -18.25
CA HIS A 515 21.35 -2.11 -18.80
C HIS A 515 20.04 -2.72 -18.27
N ASP A 516 19.37 -2.18 -17.24
CA ASP A 516 17.94 -2.49 -17.04
C ASP A 516 17.14 -1.70 -18.09
N CYS A 517 16.30 -2.37 -18.90
CA CYS A 517 15.35 -1.66 -19.76
C CYS A 517 14.35 -0.91 -18.87
N GLY A 518 14.61 0.38 -18.61
CA GLY A 518 13.95 1.19 -17.59
C GLY A 518 12.50 1.58 -17.89
N PHE A 519 11.67 0.62 -18.33
CA PHE A 519 10.23 0.75 -18.50
C PHE A 519 9.51 -0.09 -17.44
N ASP A 520 9.04 0.56 -16.38
CA ASP A 520 8.31 -0.09 -15.29
C ASP A 520 6.81 -0.26 -15.60
N GLY A 521 6.32 0.23 -16.74
CA GLY A 521 4.91 0.11 -17.07
C GLY A 521 4.51 0.54 -18.47
N VAL A 522 3.22 0.36 -18.76
CA VAL A 522 2.55 0.80 -20.00
C VAL A 522 1.27 1.54 -19.63
N SER A 523 1.09 2.72 -20.20
CA SER A 523 -0.17 3.46 -20.22
C SER A 523 -0.80 3.40 -21.61
N LEU A 524 -2.12 3.23 -21.63
CA LEU A 524 -2.99 3.19 -22.77
C LEU A 524 -4.09 4.23 -22.56
N GLN A 525 -4.28 5.14 -23.50
CA GLN A 525 -5.39 6.07 -23.50
C GLN A 525 -6.16 5.90 -24.81
N TYR A 526 -7.49 5.79 -24.73
CA TYR A 526 -8.37 5.62 -25.87
C TYR A 526 -9.65 6.43 -25.66
N SER A 527 -9.97 7.31 -26.61
CA SER A 527 -11.20 8.11 -26.64
C SER A 527 -12.01 7.70 -27.86
N LEU A 528 -13.24 7.25 -27.66
CA LEU A 528 -14.11 6.75 -28.72
C LEU A 528 -15.46 7.45 -28.69
N ASP A 529 -15.80 8.14 -29.77
CA ASP A 529 -17.14 8.67 -30.00
C ASP A 529 -18.04 7.53 -30.51
N ALA A 530 -18.66 6.80 -29.58
CA ALA A 530 -19.52 5.68 -29.92
C ALA A 530 -20.83 6.18 -30.56
N ALA A 531 -21.01 5.85 -31.84
CA ALA A 531 -22.17 6.22 -32.66
C ALA A 531 -22.50 7.73 -32.67
N ASN A 532 -21.47 8.58 -32.58
CA ASN A 532 -21.55 10.06 -32.51
C ASN A 532 -22.42 10.64 -31.36
N ALA A 533 -22.98 9.81 -30.48
CA ALA A 533 -23.92 10.21 -29.44
C ALA A 533 -23.42 9.94 -28.00
N PHE A 534 -22.47 9.01 -27.84
CA PHE A 534 -21.94 8.61 -26.54
C PHE A 534 -20.41 8.65 -26.54
N PRO A 535 -19.78 9.81 -26.25
CA PRO A 535 -18.34 9.89 -26.11
C PRO A 535 -17.89 9.07 -24.90
N ALA A 536 -16.90 8.20 -25.13
CA ALA A 536 -16.32 7.31 -24.14
C ALA A 536 -14.81 7.55 -24.03
N SER A 537 -14.27 7.44 -22.81
CA SER A 537 -12.85 7.48 -22.56
C SER A 537 -12.41 6.27 -21.74
N LEU A 538 -11.28 5.70 -22.11
CA LEU A 538 -10.67 4.54 -21.50
C LEU A 538 -9.20 4.85 -21.26
N TRP A 539 -8.79 4.85 -20.00
CA TRP A 539 -7.40 5.00 -19.60
C TRP A 539 -6.98 3.79 -18.78
N VAL A 540 -5.90 3.14 -19.22
CA VAL A 540 -5.28 1.99 -18.56
C VAL A 540 -3.85 2.38 -18.21
N GLN A 541 -3.40 2.06 -17.01
CA GLN A 541 -2.01 2.08 -16.62
C GLN A 541 -1.69 0.77 -15.89
N VAL A 542 -0.70 0.04 -16.40
CA VAL A 542 -0.17 -1.17 -15.77
C VAL A 542 1.29 -0.92 -15.47
N ASN A 543 1.64 -0.85 -14.19
CA ASN A 543 3.02 -0.81 -13.73
C ASN A 543 3.39 -2.18 -13.11
N LYS A 544 4.62 -2.62 -13.31
CA LYS A 544 5.15 -3.88 -12.81
C LYS A 544 6.64 -3.72 -12.50
N ASP A 545 6.91 -3.44 -11.23
CA ASP A 545 8.26 -3.51 -10.66
C ASP A 545 8.65 -4.99 -10.39
N LYS A 546 9.92 -5.22 -10.06
CA LYS A 546 10.48 -6.48 -9.56
C LYS A 546 9.81 -6.95 -8.26
N ARG A 547 9.09 -6.08 -7.52
CA ARG A 547 8.42 -6.42 -6.24
C ARG A 547 6.90 -6.28 -6.25
N GLU A 548 6.36 -5.28 -6.94
CA GLU A 548 4.93 -4.93 -6.90
C GLU A 548 4.35 -4.75 -8.32
N SER A 549 3.09 -5.15 -8.51
CA SER A 549 2.35 -4.94 -9.75
C SER A 549 1.08 -4.15 -9.49
N THR A 550 0.96 -2.96 -10.08
CA THR A 550 -0.20 -2.09 -9.92
C THR A 550 -0.91 -1.87 -11.25
N ILE A 551 -2.22 -2.09 -11.22
CA ILE A 551 -3.15 -1.90 -12.33
C ILE A 551 -4.12 -0.78 -11.95
N HIS A 552 -4.23 0.21 -12.82
CA HIS A 552 -5.21 1.27 -12.78
C HIS A 552 -5.97 1.29 -14.11
N LEU A 553 -7.29 1.15 -14.05
CA LEU A 553 -8.21 1.29 -15.16
C LEU A 553 -9.21 2.39 -14.79
N VAL A 554 -9.46 3.30 -15.71
CA VAL A 554 -10.51 4.31 -15.61
C VAL A 554 -11.27 4.26 -16.93
N SER A 555 -12.52 3.84 -16.88
CA SER A 555 -13.43 3.87 -18.03
C SER A 555 -14.59 4.81 -17.72
N SER A 556 -14.97 5.66 -18.67
CA SER A 556 -16.15 6.51 -18.57
C SER A 556 -16.86 6.61 -19.91
N ILE A 557 -18.18 6.77 -19.86
CA ILE A 557 -19.03 7.04 -21.02
C ILE A 557 -20.07 8.07 -20.60
N SER A 558 -20.26 9.11 -21.41
CA SER A 558 -21.26 10.15 -21.17
C SER A 558 -22.38 10.13 -22.21
N ALA A 559 -23.54 10.63 -21.79
CA ALA A 559 -24.74 10.81 -22.60
C ALA A 559 -25.22 12.25 -22.43
N LYS A 560 -25.30 13.01 -23.52
CA LYS A 560 -25.89 14.36 -23.55
C LYS A 560 -27.38 14.22 -23.81
N HIS A 561 -28.24 14.57 -22.85
CA HIS A 561 -29.69 14.43 -22.98
C HIS A 561 -30.37 15.72 -23.49
N ARG A 562 -29.84 16.87 -23.07
CA ARG A 562 -30.19 18.23 -23.49
C ARG A 562 -28.93 19.09 -23.39
N GLU A 563 -28.90 20.27 -24.00
CA GLU A 563 -27.74 21.20 -23.94
C GLU A 563 -27.21 21.41 -22.51
N ASN A 564 -28.12 21.48 -21.54
CA ASN A 564 -27.81 21.74 -20.13
C ASN A 564 -27.76 20.50 -19.23
N VAL A 565 -27.98 19.27 -19.76
CA VAL A 565 -28.03 18.05 -18.93
C VAL A 565 -27.27 16.90 -19.58
N SER A 566 -26.29 16.37 -18.85
CA SER A 566 -25.54 15.17 -19.25
C SER A 566 -25.39 14.19 -18.09
N SER A 567 -25.43 12.90 -18.41
CA SER A 567 -25.18 11.81 -17.46
C SER A 567 -23.89 11.09 -17.85
N LEU A 568 -23.16 10.56 -16.87
CA LEU A 568 -21.94 9.80 -17.04
C LEU A 568 -22.04 8.48 -16.27
N ALA A 569 -21.69 7.38 -16.92
CA ALA A 569 -21.41 6.11 -16.26
C ALA A 569 -19.91 5.86 -16.26
N GLY A 570 -19.37 5.37 -15.15
CA GLY A 570 -17.94 5.12 -14.99
C GLY A 570 -17.67 3.74 -14.39
N PHE A 571 -16.56 3.13 -14.80
CA PHE A 571 -16.07 1.87 -14.26
C PHE A 571 -14.55 1.93 -14.12
N ASP A 572 -14.08 1.94 -12.87
CA ASP A 572 -12.65 1.97 -12.55
C ASP A 572 -12.23 0.64 -11.91
N ILE A 573 -11.00 0.20 -12.22
CA ILE A 573 -10.31 -0.87 -11.49
C ILE A 573 -9.04 -0.26 -10.89
N GLN A 574 -8.82 -0.43 -9.60
CA GLN A 574 -7.60 0.06 -8.95
C GLN A 574 -7.00 -1.03 -8.08
N THR A 575 -5.68 -1.21 -8.18
CA THR A 575 -4.94 -2.04 -7.24
C THR A 575 -4.79 -1.29 -5.92
N ILE A 576 -5.40 -1.82 -4.87
CA ILE A 576 -5.39 -1.30 -3.50
C ILE A 576 -4.75 -2.39 -2.62
N MET A 577 -3.51 -2.15 -2.17
CA MET A 577 -2.67 -3.20 -1.59
C MET A 577 -2.53 -4.37 -2.60
N ASP A 578 -2.70 -5.62 -2.17
CA ASP A 578 -2.63 -6.82 -3.02
C ASP A 578 -3.99 -7.21 -3.67
N GLN A 579 -4.98 -6.30 -3.72
CA GLN A 579 -6.32 -6.59 -4.24
C GLN A 579 -6.79 -5.58 -5.29
N LEU A 580 -7.59 -6.07 -6.25
CA LEU A 580 -8.29 -5.23 -7.21
C LEU A 580 -9.60 -4.72 -6.59
N ALA A 581 -9.74 -3.41 -6.52
CA ALA A 581 -10.98 -2.70 -6.20
C ALA A 581 -11.72 -2.37 -7.51
N TYR A 582 -13.02 -2.64 -7.56
CA TYR A 582 -13.87 -2.36 -8.73
C TYR A 582 -14.88 -1.28 -8.36
N THR A 583 -14.79 -0.09 -8.96
CA THR A 583 -15.68 1.04 -8.66
C THR A 583 -16.61 1.31 -9.82
N LEU A 584 -17.91 1.08 -9.62
CA LEU A 584 -18.97 1.56 -10.50
C LEU A 584 -19.38 2.97 -10.08
N ARG A 585 -19.56 3.89 -11.04
CA ARG A 585 -20.04 5.26 -10.80
C ARG A 585 -21.17 5.63 -11.76
N GLY A 586 -22.09 6.46 -11.27
CA GLY A 586 -23.05 7.19 -12.08
C GLY A 586 -23.09 8.65 -11.63
N GLU A 587 -22.92 9.59 -12.55
CA GLU A 587 -22.91 11.03 -12.29
C GLU A 587 -23.90 11.74 -13.24
N SER A 588 -24.56 12.80 -12.77
CA SER A 588 -25.48 13.62 -13.54
C SER A 588 -25.15 15.09 -13.32
N LYS A 589 -24.86 15.79 -14.42
CA LYS A 589 -24.40 17.18 -14.47
C LYS A 589 -25.47 18.07 -15.11
N PHE A 590 -25.84 19.13 -14.39
CA PHE A 590 -26.91 20.07 -14.71
C PHE A 590 -26.34 21.49 -14.76
N LYS A 591 -26.37 22.14 -15.93
CA LYS A 591 -26.10 23.58 -16.06
C LYS A 591 -27.37 24.35 -15.71
N ASN A 592 -27.37 25.06 -14.58
CA ASN A 592 -28.53 25.83 -14.12
C ASN A 592 -28.50 27.29 -14.63
N SER A 593 -27.30 27.80 -14.93
CA SER A 593 -27.04 29.11 -15.53
C SER A 593 -25.81 28.99 -16.43
N LYS A 594 -25.58 29.95 -17.35
CA LYS A 594 -24.31 30.04 -18.12
C LYS A 594 -23.07 29.93 -17.21
N LYS A 595 -23.16 30.42 -15.96
CA LYS A 595 -22.04 30.49 -15.02
C LYS A 595 -22.15 29.60 -13.77
N ASN A 596 -23.19 28.74 -13.64
CA ASN A 596 -23.26 27.73 -12.55
C ASN A 596 -23.62 26.33 -13.06
N THR A 597 -22.83 25.33 -12.66
CA THR A 597 -23.03 23.92 -12.99
C THR A 597 -22.98 23.01 -11.76
N THR A 598 -24.05 22.27 -11.54
CA THR A 598 -24.23 21.35 -10.42
C THR A 598 -24.09 19.90 -10.89
N THR A 599 -23.38 19.06 -10.15
CA THR A 599 -23.13 17.64 -10.45
C THR A 599 -23.48 16.76 -9.25
N GLY A 600 -24.43 15.84 -9.41
CA GLY A 600 -24.73 14.80 -8.41
C GLY A 600 -24.13 13.47 -8.83
N GLY A 601 -23.54 12.71 -7.91
CA GLY A 601 -22.90 11.43 -8.23
C GLY A 601 -23.11 10.35 -7.19
N LEU A 602 -23.20 9.10 -7.64
CA LEU A 602 -23.23 7.89 -6.81
C LEU A 602 -22.08 6.97 -7.22
N SER A 603 -21.47 6.33 -6.24
CA SER A 603 -20.37 5.37 -6.44
C SER A 603 -20.57 4.11 -5.60
N MET A 604 -20.18 2.97 -6.15
CA MET A 604 -20.18 1.68 -5.47
C MET A 604 -18.85 0.96 -5.75
N THR A 605 -18.01 0.85 -4.73
CA THR A 605 -16.70 0.17 -4.82
C THR A 605 -16.78 -1.19 -4.15
N PHE A 606 -16.37 -2.24 -4.87
CA PHE A 606 -16.22 -3.60 -4.38
C PHE A 606 -14.74 -3.89 -4.12
N LEU A 607 -14.40 -4.28 -2.89
CA LEU A 607 -13.08 -4.79 -2.51
C LEU A 607 -13.27 -6.14 -1.81
N GLY A 608 -13.04 -7.23 -2.54
CA GLY A 608 -13.38 -8.59 -2.08
C GLY A 608 -14.85 -8.70 -1.67
N ASP A 609 -15.11 -9.21 -0.46
CA ASP A 609 -16.46 -9.36 0.11
C ASP A 609 -17.02 -8.06 0.76
N THR A 610 -16.39 -6.91 0.51
CA THR A 610 -16.81 -5.62 1.06
C THR A 610 -17.28 -4.67 -0.03
N MET A 611 -18.45 -4.06 0.22
CA MET A 611 -19.06 -3.06 -0.65
C MET A 611 -19.04 -1.71 0.09
N VAL A 612 -18.48 -0.72 -0.58
CA VAL A 612 -18.39 0.68 -0.16
C VAL A 612 -19.39 1.47 -1.01
N THR A 613 -20.34 2.16 -0.38
CA THR A 613 -21.27 3.03 -1.12
C THR A 613 -20.97 4.49 -0.83
N GLY A 614 -21.02 5.31 -1.86
CA GLY A 614 -20.69 6.73 -1.78
C GLY A 614 -21.68 7.59 -2.57
N ALA A 615 -21.94 8.79 -2.06
CA ALA A 615 -22.71 9.82 -2.73
C ALA A 615 -21.93 11.15 -2.68
N LYS A 616 -21.91 11.87 -3.80
CA LYS A 616 -21.30 13.21 -3.93
C LYS A 616 -22.30 14.21 -4.51
N PHE A 617 -22.07 15.47 -4.17
CA PHE A 617 -22.70 16.64 -4.76
C PHE A 617 -21.63 17.72 -4.92
N GLU A 618 -21.53 18.29 -6.11
CA GLU A 618 -20.50 19.23 -6.55
C GLU A 618 -21.20 20.41 -7.20
N ASP A 619 -20.90 21.64 -6.77
CA ASP A 619 -21.42 22.87 -7.39
C ASP A 619 -20.25 23.76 -7.84
N LYS A 620 -20.23 24.13 -9.12
CA LYS A 620 -19.16 24.90 -9.75
C LYS A 620 -19.69 26.22 -10.29
N LEU A 621 -19.31 27.30 -9.64
CA LEU A 621 -19.70 28.68 -9.94
C LEU A 621 -18.52 29.47 -10.52
N SER A 622 -18.67 29.96 -11.75
CA SER A 622 -17.71 30.90 -12.38
C SER A 622 -18.15 32.35 -12.14
N VAL A 623 -17.27 33.18 -11.57
CA VAL A 623 -17.54 34.58 -11.23
C VAL A 623 -16.63 35.47 -12.09
N GLY A 624 -17.19 35.90 -13.23
CA GLY A 624 -16.39 36.48 -14.32
C GLY A 624 -15.39 35.46 -14.88
N ASP A 625 -14.39 35.96 -15.59
CA ASP A 625 -13.48 35.12 -16.39
C ASP A 625 -12.28 34.61 -15.56
N ARG A 626 -12.17 35.11 -14.32
CA ARG A 626 -10.98 34.99 -13.48
C ARG A 626 -11.14 34.12 -12.24
N LEU A 627 -12.35 34.00 -11.69
CA LEU A 627 -12.58 33.28 -10.43
C LEU A 627 -13.54 32.12 -10.66
N THR A 628 -13.10 30.89 -10.41
CA THR A 628 -13.99 29.73 -10.36
C THR A 628 -14.01 29.14 -8.95
N LEU A 629 -15.19 29.09 -8.35
CA LEU A 629 -15.45 28.47 -7.05
C LEU A 629 -16.05 27.09 -7.26
N LEU A 630 -15.52 26.09 -6.57
CA LEU A 630 -15.96 24.70 -6.65
C LEU A 630 -16.18 24.17 -5.23
N ALA A 631 -17.39 23.70 -4.96
CA ALA A 631 -17.81 23.21 -3.64
C ALA A 631 -18.32 21.77 -3.75
N ASN A 632 -17.53 20.82 -3.25
CA ASN A 632 -17.82 19.40 -3.25
C ASN A 632 -18.19 18.94 -1.85
N THR A 633 -19.25 18.17 -1.72
CA THR A 633 -19.66 17.50 -0.48
C THR A 633 -20.00 16.05 -0.77
N GLY A 634 -19.73 15.16 0.17
CA GLY A 634 -19.94 13.74 -0.04
C GLY A 634 -19.92 12.92 1.23
N ALA A 635 -20.50 11.73 1.14
CA ALA A 635 -20.54 10.75 2.21
C ALA A 635 -20.20 9.37 1.66
N VAL A 636 -19.40 8.61 2.40
CA VAL A 636 -19.06 7.22 2.08
C VAL A 636 -19.40 6.33 3.27
N SER A 637 -20.00 5.16 3.01
CA SER A 637 -20.52 4.21 3.98
C SER A 637 -19.98 2.80 3.74
N ILE A 638 -19.58 2.11 4.81
CA ILE A 638 -19.20 0.70 4.81
C ILE A 638 -19.85 0.01 6.01
N ARG A 639 -20.77 -0.92 5.75
CA ARG A 639 -21.38 -1.81 6.77
C ARG A 639 -21.91 -1.08 8.03
N GLY A 640 -22.33 0.17 7.90
CA GLY A 640 -22.87 1.01 8.98
C GLY A 640 -21.93 2.07 9.57
N ASP A 641 -20.64 2.07 9.22
CA ASP A 641 -19.73 3.20 9.52
C ASP A 641 -19.72 4.19 8.36
N THR A 642 -19.69 5.49 8.67
CA THR A 642 -19.78 6.58 7.68
C THR A 642 -18.73 7.65 7.88
N ALA A 643 -18.16 8.11 6.77
CA ALA A 643 -17.33 9.31 6.70
C ALA A 643 -18.01 10.37 5.82
N TYR A 644 -17.96 11.62 6.26
CA TYR A 644 -18.49 12.79 5.56
C TYR A 644 -17.35 13.72 5.22
N GLY A 645 -17.37 14.33 4.04
CA GLY A 645 -16.33 15.26 3.59
C GLY A 645 -16.91 16.42 2.82
N VAL A 646 -16.34 17.60 3.06
CA VAL A 646 -16.56 18.82 2.28
C VAL A 646 -15.20 19.27 1.77
N ASN A 647 -15.12 19.68 0.50
CA ASN A 647 -13.97 20.33 -0.10
C ASN A 647 -14.45 21.60 -0.81
N MET A 648 -13.80 22.72 -0.54
CA MET A 648 -14.07 24.01 -1.19
C MET A 648 -12.77 24.48 -1.86
N GLU A 649 -12.85 24.85 -3.12
CA GLU A 649 -11.69 25.20 -3.93
C GLU A 649 -11.99 26.49 -4.72
N ALA A 650 -11.18 27.51 -4.50
CA ALA A 650 -11.25 28.78 -5.19
C ALA A 650 -10.03 28.92 -6.10
N THR A 651 -10.26 28.87 -7.40
CA THR A 651 -9.21 29.04 -8.42
C THR A 651 -9.29 30.45 -8.99
N LEU A 652 -8.21 31.21 -8.82
CA LEU A 652 -8.00 32.55 -9.37
C LEU A 652 -7.01 32.49 -10.53
N ARG A 653 -7.43 33.02 -11.67
CA ARG A 653 -6.70 33.09 -12.94
C ARG A 653 -6.29 34.53 -13.26
N GLU A 654 -5.21 34.69 -14.01
CA GLU A 654 -4.84 35.98 -14.60
C GLU A 654 -5.92 36.47 -15.60
N LYS A 655 -5.92 37.77 -15.96
CA LYS A 655 -6.80 38.29 -17.02
C LYS A 655 -6.52 37.59 -18.36
N ASP A 656 -5.24 37.38 -18.67
CA ASP A 656 -4.79 36.78 -19.92
C ASP A 656 -4.51 35.26 -19.73
N TYR A 657 -5.41 34.53 -19.07
CA TYR A 657 -5.20 33.13 -18.65
C TYR A 657 -4.85 32.14 -19.78
N LEU A 658 -5.19 32.46 -21.03
CA LEU A 658 -4.85 31.64 -22.20
C LEU A 658 -3.36 31.81 -22.62
N MET A 659 -2.65 32.72 -21.95
CA MET A 659 -1.30 33.21 -22.28
C MET A 659 -0.37 33.19 -21.05
N GLY A 660 -0.89 33.58 -19.88
CA GLY A 660 -0.18 33.58 -18.60
C GLY A 660 -0.25 32.22 -17.91
N GLN A 661 0.87 31.76 -17.35
CA GLN A 661 0.93 30.53 -16.53
C GLN A 661 0.57 30.79 -15.05
N ASP A 662 0.09 31.99 -14.74
CA ASP A 662 -0.12 32.48 -13.38
C ASP A 662 -1.50 32.03 -12.86
N LEU A 663 -1.47 31.13 -11.88
CA LEU A 663 -2.63 30.41 -11.34
C LEU A 663 -2.51 30.31 -9.82
N ALA A 664 -3.56 30.70 -9.10
CA ALA A 664 -3.64 30.53 -7.64
C ALA A 664 -4.88 29.72 -7.26
N ILE A 665 -4.67 28.57 -6.63
CA ILE A 665 -5.71 27.66 -6.12
C ILE A 665 -5.66 27.70 -4.60
N LEU A 666 -6.78 28.06 -3.98
CA LEU A 666 -7.01 28.03 -2.55
C LEU A 666 -8.04 26.94 -2.21
N GLY A 667 -7.58 25.83 -1.64
CA GLY A 667 -8.40 24.69 -1.21
C GLY A 667 -8.58 24.65 0.30
N ALA A 668 -9.78 24.27 0.75
CA ALA A 668 -10.09 23.98 2.15
C ALA A 668 -10.97 22.73 2.23
N SER A 669 -10.51 21.71 2.95
CA SER A 669 -11.24 20.46 3.15
C SER A 669 -11.53 20.18 4.62
N LEU A 670 -12.70 19.62 4.88
CA LEU A 670 -13.19 19.25 6.20
C LEU A 670 -13.81 17.86 6.13
N VAL A 671 -13.17 16.89 6.78
CA VAL A 671 -13.59 15.48 6.81
C VAL A 671 -13.92 15.07 8.24
N ARG A 672 -15.05 14.38 8.42
CA ARG A 672 -15.53 13.83 9.68
C ARG A 672 -15.62 12.31 9.59
N TRP A 673 -14.92 11.62 10.48
CA TRP A 673 -14.97 10.16 10.62
C TRP A 673 -14.76 9.77 12.09
N HIS A 674 -15.44 8.75 12.59
CA HIS A 674 -15.39 8.31 14.00
C HIS A 674 -15.53 9.43 15.07
N LYS A 675 -16.32 10.48 14.78
CA LYS A 675 -16.46 11.72 15.59
C LYS A 675 -15.23 12.63 15.65
N GLU A 676 -14.10 12.25 15.07
CA GLU A 676 -12.98 13.15 14.84
C GLU A 676 -13.26 14.04 13.62
N TRP A 677 -12.73 15.26 13.66
CA TRP A 677 -12.71 16.19 12.54
C TRP A 677 -11.26 16.41 12.10
N SER A 678 -11.01 16.22 10.82
CA SER A 678 -9.76 16.57 10.13
C SER A 678 -10.04 17.72 9.19
N MET A 679 -9.33 18.83 9.38
CA MET A 679 -9.36 19.99 8.49
C MET A 679 -7.99 20.11 7.83
N ALA A 680 -7.98 20.38 6.52
CA ALA A 680 -6.78 20.69 5.78
C ALA A 680 -6.99 21.90 4.86
N ALA A 681 -5.95 22.71 4.72
CA ALA A 681 -5.89 23.84 3.81
C ALA A 681 -4.78 23.60 2.79
N LYS A 682 -5.05 23.94 1.53
CA LYS A 682 -4.15 23.79 0.40
C LYS A 682 -4.01 25.13 -0.32
N LEU A 683 -2.80 25.51 -0.66
CA LEU A 683 -2.50 26.66 -1.51
C LEU A 683 -1.50 26.21 -2.57
N ASP A 684 -1.93 26.14 -3.82
CA ASP A 684 -1.03 26.03 -4.97
C ASP A 684 -1.02 27.37 -5.68
N SER A 685 0.15 28.01 -5.77
CA SER A 685 0.33 29.25 -6.52
C SER A 685 1.50 29.08 -7.48
N GLN A 686 1.20 29.12 -8.78
CA GLN A 686 2.19 29.23 -9.84
C GLN A 686 2.19 30.69 -10.33
N PHE A 687 3.38 31.28 -10.44
CA PHE A 687 3.55 32.61 -10.99
C PHE A 687 4.89 32.74 -11.72
N SER A 688 4.92 33.58 -12.75
CA SER A 688 6.12 33.92 -13.50
C SER A 688 6.86 35.09 -12.84
N MET A 689 8.14 34.90 -12.50
CA MET A 689 8.97 35.90 -11.81
C MET A 689 10.05 36.44 -12.77
N GLY A 690 9.60 37.30 -13.69
CA GLY A 690 10.42 37.80 -14.80
C GLY A 690 10.44 36.84 -16.00
N ARG A 691 11.26 37.16 -17.01
CA ARG A 691 11.16 36.58 -18.37
C ARG A 691 11.53 35.10 -18.52
N ALA A 692 12.24 34.55 -17.53
CA ALA A 692 12.95 33.28 -17.66
C ALA A 692 12.82 32.37 -16.44
N SER A 693 11.96 32.74 -15.48
CA SER A 693 11.85 32.08 -14.17
C SER A 693 10.41 31.86 -13.77
N ASN A 694 9.97 30.61 -13.65
CA ASN A 694 8.64 30.25 -13.16
C ASN A 694 8.76 29.66 -11.76
N VAL A 695 7.95 30.17 -10.83
CA VAL A 695 7.93 29.74 -9.42
C VAL A 695 6.57 29.12 -9.14
N ALA A 696 6.58 27.87 -8.68
CA ALA A 696 5.40 27.19 -8.16
C ALA A 696 5.60 26.94 -6.66
N VAL A 697 4.71 27.51 -5.85
CA VAL A 697 4.61 27.31 -4.40
C VAL A 697 3.43 26.39 -4.14
N HIS A 698 3.61 25.31 -3.40
CA HIS A 698 2.53 24.45 -2.91
C HIS A 698 2.65 24.35 -1.39
N VAL A 699 1.54 24.57 -0.69
CA VAL A 699 1.43 24.56 0.77
C VAL A 699 0.24 23.71 1.17
N ASP A 700 0.50 22.53 1.73
CA ASP A 700 -0.49 21.68 2.37
C ASP A 700 -0.35 21.80 3.90
N LEU A 701 -1.44 22.13 4.60
CA LEU A 701 -1.49 22.26 6.05
C LEU A 701 -2.66 21.44 6.61
N THR A 702 -2.46 20.75 7.73
CA THR A 702 -3.53 20.00 8.42
C THR A 702 -3.69 20.46 9.87
N ASN A 703 -4.86 20.22 10.45
CA ASN A 703 -5.17 20.59 11.84
C ASN A 703 -4.29 19.90 12.91
N LYS A 704 -3.46 18.92 12.54
CA LYS A 704 -2.45 18.30 13.40
C LYS A 704 -1.09 19.02 13.37
N LEU A 705 -1.03 20.22 12.77
CA LEU A 705 0.18 21.02 12.51
C LEU A 705 1.24 20.31 11.64
N THR A 706 0.89 19.16 11.07
CA THR A 706 1.66 18.49 10.02
C THR A 706 1.31 19.09 8.67
N GLY A 707 2.32 19.45 7.89
CA GLY A 707 2.15 20.06 6.58
C GLY A 707 3.41 20.01 5.74
N ARG A 708 3.28 20.32 4.46
CA ARG A 708 4.38 20.36 3.49
C ARG A 708 4.35 21.69 2.76
N VAL A 709 5.48 22.37 2.74
CA VAL A 709 5.74 23.50 1.84
C VAL A 709 6.74 23.01 0.80
N SER A 710 6.41 23.11 -0.48
CA SER A 710 7.34 22.87 -1.58
C SER A 710 7.36 24.08 -2.51
N ILE A 711 8.56 24.58 -2.78
CA ILE A 711 8.80 25.67 -3.72
C ILE A 711 9.63 25.08 -4.86
N LYS A 712 9.08 25.10 -6.07
CA LYS A 712 9.76 24.70 -7.31
C LYS A 712 10.02 25.95 -8.13
N ALA A 713 11.28 26.32 -8.28
CA ALA A 713 11.70 27.40 -9.16
C ALA A 713 12.43 26.81 -10.38
N ASN A 714 11.86 27.00 -11.56
CA ASN A 714 12.48 26.67 -12.84
C ASN A 714 13.06 27.95 -13.45
N THR A 715 14.38 28.04 -13.64
CA THR A 715 15.03 29.24 -14.19
C THR A 715 15.93 28.87 -15.38
N SER A 716 15.71 29.45 -16.57
CA SER A 716 16.52 29.13 -17.76
C SER A 716 17.78 29.98 -17.92
N GLU A 717 17.83 31.19 -17.33
CA GLU A 717 18.92 32.15 -17.56
C GLU A 717 20.08 32.12 -16.53
N GLN A 718 19.91 31.51 -15.34
CA GLN A 718 20.94 31.58 -14.29
C GLN A 718 21.20 30.26 -13.54
N LEU A 719 22.18 29.48 -14.02
CA LEU A 719 22.87 28.41 -13.28
C LEU A 719 23.35 28.84 -11.87
N LYS A 720 23.53 30.14 -11.63
CA LYS A 720 23.89 30.73 -10.33
C LYS A 720 22.83 30.51 -9.24
N ILE A 721 21.56 30.30 -9.61
CA ILE A 721 20.48 30.03 -8.64
C ILE A 721 20.49 28.54 -8.24
N ALA A 722 20.81 27.62 -9.17
CA ALA A 722 21.07 26.23 -8.82
C ALA A 722 22.27 26.10 -7.85
N LEU A 723 23.30 26.93 -8.01
CA LEU A 723 24.42 27.04 -7.07
C LEU A 723 24.01 27.47 -5.65
N LEU A 724 22.95 28.26 -5.46
CA LEU A 724 22.41 28.55 -4.11
C LEU A 724 21.78 27.30 -3.47
N GLY A 725 21.13 26.45 -4.26
CA GLY A 725 20.64 25.15 -3.83
C GLY A 725 21.76 24.17 -3.48
N VAL A 726 22.88 24.20 -4.23
CA VAL A 726 24.09 23.48 -3.87
C VAL A 726 24.67 24.01 -2.55
N CYS A 727 24.79 25.33 -2.38
CA CYS A 727 25.28 25.95 -1.15
C CYS A 727 24.47 25.54 0.09
N SER A 728 23.13 25.60 0.04
CA SER A 728 22.28 25.20 1.16
C SER A 728 22.36 23.70 1.46
N MET A 729 22.45 22.86 0.43
CA MET A 729 22.66 21.42 0.59
C MET A 729 24.04 21.08 1.16
N THR A 730 25.10 21.81 0.74
CA THR A 730 26.44 21.67 1.33
C THR A 730 26.51 22.19 2.76
N MET A 731 25.82 23.28 3.11
CA MET A 731 25.70 23.73 4.51
C MET A 731 24.98 22.70 5.38
N TYR A 732 23.88 22.11 4.89
CA TYR A 732 23.18 21.05 5.60
C TYR A 732 24.06 19.81 5.83
N LEU A 733 24.79 19.37 4.79
CA LEU A 733 25.74 18.26 4.89
C LEU A 733 26.93 18.59 5.80
N TRP A 734 27.46 19.81 5.73
CA TRP A 734 28.57 20.30 6.57
C TRP A 734 28.17 20.31 8.05
N ASN A 735 27.02 20.90 8.39
CA ASN A 735 26.50 20.94 9.76
C ASN A 735 26.20 19.52 10.30
N ARG A 736 25.83 18.58 9.41
CA ARG A 736 25.61 17.17 9.75
C ARG A 736 26.92 16.38 9.93
N MET A 737 28.01 16.78 9.26
CA MET A 737 29.33 16.16 9.41
C MET A 737 30.17 16.78 10.55
N HIS A 738 29.88 18.02 10.97
CA HIS A 738 30.55 18.71 12.07
C HIS A 738 29.56 19.23 13.13
N PRO A 739 29.01 18.36 14.01
CA PRO A 739 27.99 18.73 15.00
C PRO A 739 28.47 19.60 16.18
N PHE A 740 29.70 20.12 16.15
CA PHE A 740 30.43 20.62 17.33
C PHE A 740 31.18 21.95 17.11
N ILE A 741 30.72 22.81 16.20
CA ILE A 741 31.19 24.20 16.10
C ILE A 741 30.00 25.16 16.13
N ASP A 742 29.32 25.19 17.27
CA ASP A 742 28.57 26.37 17.73
C ASP A 742 28.93 26.61 19.20
N ARG A 743 29.97 27.42 19.41
CA ARG A 743 30.20 28.17 20.64
C ARG A 743 30.49 29.61 20.28
N ASN A 744 29.57 30.48 20.71
CA ASN A 744 29.60 31.94 20.59
C ASN A 744 29.36 32.45 19.16
N TYR A 745 28.11 32.81 18.85
CA TYR A 745 27.70 34.22 18.92
C TYR A 745 26.21 34.36 19.23
#